data_AF-A0A5B6UQC3-F1
#
_entry.id   AF-A0A5B6UQC3-F1
#
_cell.length_a   1.000
_cell.length_b   1.000
_cell.length_c   1.000
_cell.angle_alpha   90.00
_cell.angle_beta   90.00
_cell.angle_gamma   90.00
#
_symmetry.space_group_name_H-M   'P 1'
#
loop_
_entity.id
_entity.type
_entity.pdbx_description
1 polymer ?
#
loop_
_entity_poly.entity_id
_entity_poly.type
_entity_poly.pdbx_seq_one_letter_code
_entity_poly.pdbx_strand_id
1 'polypeptide(L)'
;MVESFSSRQIFELKIDVGGCQLHLQSLEKIFDYHFLTLGKTWTDDEDKHAQQYAMQLVSSSVVPMVLKASIELGVFEIIQRAGPGALLSPSQIASQLPSQGNPKAPLFLDRLLRLLASHSILTFSLVTNHQDGQVDRLYGLAPVAKYFIRSRGGGSLSPWLDLYHLKDAVLEGANPFNKAHGMSAVEYISTDARFEDIFKASFIDYNKLFVEEMLKSYQGFDGLNVLVDVGGGNGFILHKIVSRYPTIKGINFDLPQVIDKSPSYPGIEHVAGNMFKSVPKGDAIFMKWILEHLDDKQCLMLLKNCYEALPVNGKVIVVDAVIPESPDANPLHKSVYQFDFLSMGMNDIGKERTEKESEDLAEGAGFSRFRVACCAYGFSVMEFYKNIQNTMSFKESQQGRTWTDEEDKQAQQYAMQLVSSSVVPMVLKAAIELGVFEIIQRAGPGALLSPSQIASQLPSQTNPKAALVLDRILRLLATHSILTYKLQDSHRLYGLAPVAKYFITSSSGGSLSPLLDVFQEKVVMDSWYHLKDAVLEGGSQFNKAHGVGTSMVDYNKLFVEEMLKSYHGFDGLNSLVDVGGGNGFILHSIVSKYPTIKGINFDLPQVIDKSPSYPGIENVAGDMFKSVPKGDAIFMKWIIHCLEDKQCLELLKNCYEALPVNGKVIAVDTVIPETPDASPSCKSVIQFDVYSMSINESGNERTEKELESLGKGAGFSGFRVACCAYGFSVVEFYKRM
;
A
#
# COMPACT_ATOMS: atom_id res chain seq x y z
N MET A 1 -19.74 -47.43 -20.46
CA MET A 1 -19.44 -48.47 -19.46
C MET A 1 -18.40 -47.88 -18.53
N VAL A 2 -18.75 -47.86 -17.25
CA VAL A 2 -17.97 -47.36 -16.11
C VAL A 2 -16.71 -48.20 -15.93
N GLU A 3 -15.57 -47.59 -15.59
CA GLU A 3 -14.82 -47.99 -14.39
C GLU A 3 -13.77 -46.96 -13.96
N SER A 4 -13.86 -46.64 -12.67
CA SER A 4 -13.07 -45.76 -11.84
C SER A 4 -11.76 -46.41 -11.38
N PHE A 5 -10.71 -45.61 -11.21
CA PHE A 5 -9.70 -45.86 -10.18
C PHE A 5 -9.45 -44.61 -9.35
N SER A 6 -9.50 -44.80 -8.03
CA SER A 6 -9.41 -43.81 -6.97
C SER A 6 -7.99 -43.71 -6.41
N SER A 7 -7.77 -42.58 -5.72
CA SER A 7 -6.95 -42.41 -4.51
C SER A 7 -5.40 -42.50 -4.58
N ARG A 8 -4.80 -41.34 -4.27
CA ARG A 8 -3.63 -41.11 -3.40
C ARG A 8 -2.38 -41.98 -3.64
N GLN A 9 -1.37 -41.39 -4.27
CA GLN A 9 0.03 -41.63 -3.91
C GLN A 9 0.74 -40.29 -3.66
N ILE A 10 1.06 -40.08 -2.39
CA ILE A 10 1.91 -39.02 -1.87
C ILE A 10 3.35 -39.49 -2.06
N PHE A 11 4.19 -38.73 -2.75
CA PHE A 11 5.64 -38.88 -2.69
C PHE A 11 6.17 -38.03 -1.54
N GLU A 12 6.46 -38.66 -0.39
CA GLU A 12 7.29 -38.05 0.66
C GLU A 12 8.76 -38.06 0.22
N LEU A 13 9.33 -36.89 -0.01
CA LEU A 13 10.79 -36.68 -0.03
C LEU A 13 11.24 -36.45 1.42
N LYS A 14 11.82 -37.47 2.05
CA LYS A 14 12.50 -37.35 3.35
C LYS A 14 13.95 -36.91 3.13
N ILE A 15 14.28 -35.70 3.57
CA ILE A 15 15.66 -35.28 3.81
C ILE A 15 15.88 -35.31 5.33
N ASP A 16 16.74 -36.20 5.79
CA ASP A 16 17.13 -36.34 7.19
C ASP A 16 18.39 -35.50 7.45
N VAL A 17 18.23 -34.41 8.20
CA VAL A 17 19.37 -33.66 8.77
C VAL A 17 19.14 -33.54 10.27
N GLY A 18 19.68 -34.51 11.01
CA GLY A 18 20.03 -34.33 12.44
C GLY A 18 18.88 -34.02 13.38
N GLY A 19 17.86 -34.88 13.45
CA GLY A 19 17.12 -35.11 14.70
C GLY A 19 16.12 -34.04 15.18
N CYS A 20 15.78 -33.03 14.38
CA CYS A 20 14.68 -32.09 14.68
C CYS A 20 13.56 -32.20 13.66
N GLN A 21 12.42 -32.78 14.05
CA GLN A 21 11.17 -32.71 13.27
C GLN A 21 10.56 -31.30 13.39
N LEU A 22 10.70 -30.48 12.35
CA LEU A 22 9.93 -29.25 12.17
C LEU A 22 8.65 -29.56 11.38
N HIS A 23 7.49 -29.30 11.98
CA HIS A 23 6.19 -29.35 11.30
C HIS A 23 6.01 -28.07 10.48
N LEU A 24 6.34 -28.11 9.19
CA LEU A 24 6.02 -27.06 8.22
C LEU A 24 4.70 -27.41 7.51
N GLN A 25 3.59 -26.81 7.96
CA GLN A 25 2.27 -26.93 7.30
C GLN A 25 1.67 -25.59 6.86
N SER A 26 2.44 -24.51 6.78
CA SER A 26 1.88 -23.15 6.58
C SER A 26 2.45 -22.33 5.42
N LEU A 27 3.16 -22.92 4.45
CA LEU A 27 3.73 -22.15 3.32
C LEU A 27 3.45 -22.69 1.90
N GLU A 28 2.89 -23.89 1.73
CA GLU A 28 2.66 -24.46 0.38
C GLU A 28 1.34 -24.06 -0.30
N LYS A 29 0.47 -23.27 0.35
CA LYS A 29 -0.81 -22.84 -0.28
C LYS A 29 -0.76 -21.50 -1.03
N ILE A 30 0.40 -20.85 -1.12
CA ILE A 30 0.52 -19.54 -1.79
C ILE A 30 1.19 -19.63 -3.18
N PHE A 31 1.85 -20.74 -3.53
CA PHE A 31 2.74 -20.77 -4.72
C PHE A 31 2.31 -21.63 -5.91
N ASP A 32 1.13 -22.28 -5.88
CA ASP A 32 0.64 -23.10 -7.01
C ASP A 32 -0.45 -22.42 -7.87
N TYR A 33 -0.41 -21.08 -7.96
CA TYR A 33 -1.35 -20.30 -8.78
C TYR A 33 -0.75 -19.88 -10.12
N HIS A 34 -0.17 -20.81 -10.89
CA HIS A 34 0.31 -20.50 -12.25
C HIS A 34 0.11 -21.65 -13.24
N PHE A 35 -1.10 -22.21 -13.37
CA PHE A 35 -1.46 -22.96 -14.59
C PHE A 35 -2.94 -22.80 -14.98
N LEU A 36 -3.14 -22.63 -16.29
CA LEU A 36 -4.39 -22.42 -17.03
C LEU A 36 -5.54 -23.35 -16.61
N THR A 37 -6.71 -22.79 -16.30
CA THR A 37 -7.99 -23.41 -16.67
C THR A 37 -9.00 -22.35 -17.11
N LEU A 38 -9.32 -22.36 -18.40
CA LEU A 38 -10.41 -21.63 -19.03
C LEU A 38 -11.76 -21.99 -18.37
N GLY A 39 -12.53 -20.99 -17.94
CA GLY A 39 -13.95 -21.14 -17.60
C GLY A 39 -14.30 -21.66 -16.20
N LYS A 40 -13.38 -21.70 -15.23
CA LYS A 40 -13.74 -21.98 -13.83
C LYS A 40 -14.46 -20.78 -13.19
N THR A 41 -15.59 -21.06 -12.54
CA THR A 41 -16.09 -20.27 -11.42
C THR A 41 -15.11 -20.40 -10.26
N TRP A 42 -14.73 -19.28 -9.64
CA TRP A 42 -13.86 -19.25 -8.46
C TRP A 42 -14.45 -20.11 -7.33
N THR A 43 -13.57 -20.69 -6.51
CA THR A 43 -14.01 -21.40 -5.30
C THR A 43 -14.50 -20.40 -4.24
N ASP A 44 -15.35 -20.84 -3.31
CA ASP A 44 -15.86 -19.98 -2.23
C ASP A 44 -14.72 -19.40 -1.36
N ASP A 45 -13.64 -20.16 -1.15
CA ASP A 45 -12.46 -19.72 -0.40
C ASP A 45 -11.67 -18.63 -1.15
N GLU A 46 -11.47 -18.80 -2.47
CA GLU A 46 -10.83 -17.78 -3.33
C GLU A 46 -11.65 -16.50 -3.35
N ASP A 47 -12.98 -16.62 -3.45
CA ASP A 47 -13.90 -15.49 -3.43
C ASP A 47 -13.87 -14.75 -2.10
N LYS A 48 -13.84 -15.47 -0.98
CA LYS A 48 -13.73 -14.89 0.35
C LYS A 48 -12.39 -14.17 0.55
N HIS A 49 -11.28 -14.75 0.11
CA HIS A 49 -9.98 -14.10 0.17
C HIS A 49 -9.93 -12.84 -0.70
N ALA A 50 -10.45 -12.92 -1.92
CA ALA A 50 -10.55 -11.79 -2.84
C ALA A 50 -11.39 -10.66 -2.26
N GLN A 51 -12.50 -10.98 -1.57
CA GLN A 51 -13.32 -9.98 -0.89
C GLN A 51 -12.53 -9.21 0.17
N GLN A 52 -11.78 -9.92 1.02
CA GLN A 52 -10.98 -9.30 2.08
C GLN A 52 -9.88 -8.42 1.51
N TYR A 53 -9.22 -8.91 0.45
CA TYR A 53 -8.18 -8.16 -0.23
C TYR A 53 -8.72 -6.93 -0.97
N ALA A 54 -9.91 -7.00 -1.58
CA ALA A 54 -10.56 -5.84 -2.18
C ALA A 54 -10.78 -4.72 -1.16
N MET A 55 -11.25 -5.07 0.05
CA MET A 55 -11.42 -4.10 1.13
C MET A 55 -10.09 -3.49 1.58
N GLN A 56 -9.03 -4.28 1.67
CA GLN A 56 -7.69 -3.77 1.98
C GLN A 56 -7.18 -2.77 0.92
N LEU A 57 -7.44 -3.04 -0.37
CA LEU A 57 -7.03 -2.15 -1.47
C LEU A 57 -7.75 -0.80 -1.38
N VAL A 58 -9.03 -0.80 -1.04
CA VAL A 58 -9.84 0.42 -0.87
C VAL A 58 -9.23 1.35 0.18
N SER A 59 -8.80 0.83 1.33
CA SER A 59 -8.16 1.58 2.43
C SER A 59 -6.63 1.65 2.40
N SER A 60 -6.01 1.30 1.27
CA SER A 60 -4.55 1.14 1.20
C SER A 60 -3.75 2.44 1.39
N SER A 61 -4.36 3.62 1.19
CA SER A 61 -3.72 4.92 1.44
C SER A 61 -3.45 5.20 2.93
N VAL A 62 -4.12 4.50 3.84
CA VAL A 62 -3.94 4.69 5.30
C VAL A 62 -2.52 4.33 5.75
N VAL A 63 -1.93 3.28 5.16
CA VAL A 63 -0.59 2.77 5.55
C VAL A 63 0.52 3.81 5.36
N PRO A 64 0.74 4.39 4.16
CA PRO A 64 1.78 5.40 3.98
C PRO A 64 1.56 6.65 4.84
N MET A 65 0.29 7.03 5.09
CA MET A 65 -0.05 8.19 5.93
C MET A 65 0.30 7.96 7.40
N VAL A 66 -0.01 6.78 7.94
CA VAL A 66 0.34 6.41 9.32
C VAL A 66 1.84 6.23 9.49
N LEU A 67 2.52 5.64 8.51
CA LEU A 67 3.97 5.53 8.50
C LEU A 67 4.61 6.92 8.57
N LYS A 68 4.17 7.85 7.72
CA LYS A 68 4.63 9.25 7.73
C LYS A 68 4.41 9.91 9.08
N ALA A 69 3.19 9.87 9.62
CA ALA A 69 2.88 10.48 10.92
C ALA A 69 3.75 9.89 12.05
N SER A 70 3.98 8.58 12.03
CA SER A 70 4.83 7.91 13.03
C SER A 70 6.29 8.33 12.95
N ILE A 71 6.81 8.62 11.76
CA ILE A 71 8.15 9.20 11.56
C ILE A 71 8.19 10.64 12.08
N GLU A 72 7.18 11.47 11.78
CA GLU A 72 7.13 12.86 12.23
C GLU A 72 6.98 12.98 13.76
N LEU A 73 6.31 12.01 14.39
CA LEU A 73 6.22 11.87 15.83
C LEU A 73 7.52 11.32 16.47
N GLY A 74 8.45 10.78 15.68
CA GLY A 74 9.69 10.18 16.18
C GLY A 74 9.48 8.85 16.93
N VAL A 75 8.42 8.11 16.58
CA VAL A 75 8.06 6.84 17.24
C VAL A 75 9.19 5.83 17.13
N PHE A 76 9.80 5.71 15.95
CA PHE A 76 10.87 4.74 15.71
C PHE A 76 12.13 5.07 16.52
N GLU A 77 12.49 6.35 16.61
CA GLU A 77 13.60 6.84 17.45
C GLU A 77 13.33 6.60 18.93
N ILE A 78 12.09 6.78 19.40
CA ILE A 78 11.69 6.50 20.79
C ILE A 78 11.94 5.01 21.12
N ILE A 79 11.46 4.10 20.27
CA ILE A 79 11.65 2.66 20.49
C ILE A 79 13.13 2.30 20.36
N GLN A 80 13.86 2.86 19.39
CA GLN A 80 15.30 2.61 19.22
C GLN A 80 16.11 2.99 20.46
N ARG A 81 15.80 4.15 21.08
CA ARG A 81 16.49 4.61 22.30
C ARG A 81 16.28 3.71 23.50
N ALA A 82 15.19 2.94 23.55
CA ALA A 82 14.96 1.96 24.61
C ALA A 82 15.88 0.73 24.50
N GLY A 83 16.51 0.51 23.35
CA GLY A 83 17.53 -0.50 23.12
C GLY A 83 17.13 -1.60 22.15
N PRO A 84 18.09 -2.43 21.67
CA PRO A 84 17.81 -3.53 20.75
C PRO A 84 16.82 -4.54 21.35
N GLY A 85 15.77 -4.87 20.61
CA GLY A 85 14.73 -5.81 21.06
C GLY A 85 13.78 -5.26 22.14
N ALA A 86 13.87 -3.97 22.49
CA ALA A 86 12.96 -3.35 23.45
C ALA A 86 11.51 -3.37 22.95
N LEU A 87 10.58 -3.58 23.88
CA LEU A 87 9.15 -3.53 23.66
C LEU A 87 8.55 -2.44 24.57
N LEU A 88 7.89 -1.45 23.97
CA LEU A 88 7.28 -0.32 24.67
C LEU A 88 5.76 -0.32 24.52
N SER A 89 5.05 0.04 25.58
CA SER A 89 3.61 0.27 25.52
C SER A 89 3.30 1.62 24.85
N PRO A 90 2.09 1.80 24.29
CA PRO A 90 1.64 3.08 23.76
C PRO A 90 1.76 4.23 24.76
N SER A 91 1.51 3.96 26.05
CA SER A 91 1.66 4.94 27.14
C SER A 91 3.13 5.33 27.37
N GLN A 92 4.05 4.37 27.29
CA GLN A 92 5.49 4.65 27.39
C GLN A 92 5.98 5.49 26.21
N ILE A 93 5.49 5.23 25.00
CA ILE A 93 5.81 6.03 23.81
C ILE A 93 5.20 7.43 23.94
N ALA A 94 3.92 7.55 24.30
CA ALA A 94 3.22 8.82 24.50
C ALA A 94 3.94 9.72 25.52
N SER A 95 4.44 9.14 26.61
CA SER A 95 5.14 9.89 27.68
C SER A 95 6.41 10.61 27.20
N GLN A 96 6.97 10.19 26.06
CA GLN A 96 8.15 10.80 25.44
C GLN A 96 7.81 11.79 24.33
N LEU A 97 6.52 11.93 23.98
CA LEU A 97 6.04 12.90 23.01
C LEU A 97 5.64 14.21 23.69
N PRO A 98 5.69 15.35 22.98
CA PRO A 98 5.17 16.62 23.47
C PRO A 98 3.63 16.66 23.45
N SER A 99 2.96 15.63 23.95
CA SER A 99 1.49 15.49 24.00
C SER A 99 0.91 15.88 25.36
N GLN A 100 1.59 16.76 26.11
CA GLN A 100 1.18 17.21 27.44
C GLN A 100 -0.15 17.97 27.34
N GLY A 101 -1.27 17.25 27.47
CA GLY A 101 -2.62 17.81 27.37
C GLY A 101 -3.63 16.87 26.70
N ASN A 102 -3.18 15.87 25.92
CA ASN A 102 -4.07 14.91 25.28
C ASN A 102 -4.09 13.56 26.06
N PRO A 103 -5.10 13.30 26.92
CA PRO A 103 -5.19 12.04 27.64
C PRO A 103 -5.47 10.83 26.72
N LYS A 104 -5.93 11.07 25.49
CA LYS A 104 -6.20 10.04 24.48
C LYS A 104 -4.96 9.69 23.62
N ALA A 105 -3.82 10.35 23.80
CA ALA A 105 -2.61 10.11 23.01
C ALA A 105 -2.13 8.64 23.03
N PRO A 106 -2.10 7.92 24.18
CA PRO A 106 -1.75 6.49 24.18
C PRO A 106 -2.70 5.64 23.35
N LEU A 107 -4.01 5.93 23.38
CA LEU A 107 -5.02 5.21 22.60
C LEU A 107 -4.83 5.43 21.10
N PHE A 108 -4.58 6.67 20.69
CA PHE A 108 -4.28 6.99 19.29
C PHE A 108 -3.02 6.30 18.82
N LEU A 109 -1.94 6.37 19.60
CA LEU A 109 -0.70 5.66 19.27
C LEU A 109 -0.93 4.16 19.14
N ASP A 110 -1.68 3.52 20.02
CA ASP A 110 -1.93 2.07 19.93
C ASP A 110 -2.57 1.68 18.59
N ARG A 111 -3.53 2.45 18.10
CA ARG A 111 -4.19 2.21 16.79
C ARG A 111 -3.19 2.33 15.64
N LEU A 112 -2.34 3.35 15.67
CA LEU A 112 -1.28 3.57 14.68
C LEU A 112 -0.24 2.43 14.71
N LEU A 113 0.24 2.07 15.90
CA LEU A 113 1.25 1.04 16.12
C LEU A 113 0.74 -0.35 15.70
N ARG A 114 -0.54 -0.66 15.96
CA ARG A 114 -1.19 -1.90 15.52
C ARG A 114 -1.26 -2.01 14.00
N LEU A 115 -1.51 -0.91 13.28
CA LEU A 115 -1.45 -0.89 11.82
C LEU A 115 -0.03 -1.15 11.30
N LEU A 116 0.97 -0.51 11.91
CA LEU A 116 2.37 -0.74 11.53
C LEU A 116 2.80 -2.18 11.84
N ALA A 117 2.34 -2.76 12.94
CA ALA A 117 2.59 -4.16 13.30
C ALA A 117 1.93 -5.15 12.32
N SER A 118 0.68 -4.91 11.88
CA SER A 118 0.02 -5.78 10.88
C SER A 118 0.70 -5.74 9.50
N HIS A 119 1.50 -4.70 9.25
CA HIS A 119 2.36 -4.58 8.07
C HIS A 119 3.82 -4.98 8.34
N SER A 120 4.12 -5.62 9.47
CA SER A 120 5.49 -6.05 9.82
C SER A 120 6.52 -4.91 9.85
N ILE A 121 6.06 -3.67 10.06
CA ILE A 121 6.90 -2.49 10.28
C ILE A 121 7.32 -2.42 11.75
N LEU A 122 6.46 -2.89 12.64
CA LEU A 122 6.75 -3.10 14.06
C LEU A 122 6.55 -4.56 14.43
N THR A 123 7.24 -5.02 15.48
CA THR A 123 6.91 -6.25 16.19
C THR A 123 5.93 -5.93 17.32
N PHE A 124 5.14 -6.91 17.77
CA PHE A 124 4.27 -6.72 18.93
C PHE A 124 4.30 -7.92 19.87
N SER A 125 3.94 -7.70 21.13
CA SER A 125 3.70 -8.73 22.15
C SER A 125 2.49 -8.34 22.99
N LEU A 126 1.75 -9.34 23.47
CA LEU A 126 0.71 -9.16 24.49
C LEU A 126 1.28 -9.49 25.87
N VAL A 127 1.02 -8.64 26.84
CA VAL A 127 1.36 -8.87 28.25
C VAL A 127 0.09 -8.76 29.06
N THR A 128 -0.28 -9.82 29.77
CA THR A 128 -1.43 -9.80 30.68
C THR A 128 -0.97 -9.33 32.05
N ASN A 129 -1.56 -8.25 32.54
CA ASN A 129 -1.38 -7.83 33.92
C ASN A 129 -2.06 -8.84 34.86
N HIS A 130 -1.27 -9.47 35.71
CA HIS A 130 -1.74 -10.51 36.63
C HIS A 130 -2.66 -9.99 37.74
N GLN A 131 -2.74 -8.68 37.96
CA GLN A 131 -3.54 -8.08 39.04
C GLN A 131 -5.00 -7.79 38.65
N ASP A 132 -5.25 -7.36 37.41
CA ASP A 132 -6.58 -6.96 36.91
C ASP A 132 -7.02 -7.74 35.66
N GLY A 133 -6.14 -8.57 35.09
CA GLY A 133 -6.40 -9.34 33.86
C GLY A 133 -6.35 -8.50 32.59
N GLN A 134 -5.95 -7.23 32.67
CA GLN A 134 -5.85 -6.34 31.51
C GLN A 134 -4.73 -6.81 30.57
N VAL A 135 -4.98 -6.77 29.26
CA VAL A 135 -3.99 -7.15 28.24
C VAL A 135 -3.37 -5.89 27.66
N ASP A 136 -2.10 -5.67 27.94
CA ASP A 136 -1.29 -4.60 27.36
C ASP A 136 -0.61 -5.06 26.07
N ARG A 137 -0.63 -4.18 25.06
CA ARG A 137 0.16 -4.33 23.83
C ARG A 137 1.48 -3.62 23.98
N LEU A 138 2.58 -4.31 23.68
CA LEU A 138 3.92 -3.74 23.61
C LEU A 138 4.46 -3.85 22.19
N TYR A 139 5.18 -2.83 21.74
CA TYR A 139 5.67 -2.69 20.37
C TYR A 139 7.19 -2.55 20.31
N GLY A 140 7.80 -3.20 19.33
CA GLY A 140 9.23 -3.14 19.05
C GLY A 140 9.51 -2.87 17.58
N LEU A 141 10.77 -2.63 17.23
CA LEU A 141 11.17 -2.39 15.84
C LEU A 141 11.31 -3.70 15.08
N ALA A 142 10.61 -3.83 13.94
CA ALA A 142 10.90 -4.88 12.96
C ALA A 142 12.10 -4.48 12.08
N PRO A 143 12.72 -5.41 11.33
CA PRO A 143 13.91 -5.12 10.51
C PRO A 143 13.74 -3.95 9.54
N VAL A 144 12.56 -3.80 8.93
CA VAL A 144 12.26 -2.72 7.97
C VAL A 144 12.24 -1.33 8.62
N ALA A 145 11.94 -1.22 9.92
CA ALA A 145 11.84 0.07 10.61
C ALA A 145 13.14 0.88 10.58
N LYS A 146 14.29 0.20 10.51
CA LYS A 146 15.61 0.87 10.53
C LYS A 146 15.83 1.82 9.36
N TYR A 147 15.19 1.59 8.21
CA TYR A 147 15.31 2.46 7.04
C TYR A 147 14.52 3.77 7.17
N PHE A 148 13.69 3.89 8.21
CA PHE A 148 12.88 5.08 8.49
C PHE A 148 13.37 5.87 9.72
N ILE A 149 14.45 5.42 10.38
CA ILE A 149 15.03 6.09 11.55
C ILE A 149 16.08 7.11 11.10
N ARG A 150 15.94 8.35 11.57
CA ARG A 150 16.90 9.43 11.33
C ARG A 150 18.11 9.28 12.26
N SER A 151 19.13 8.51 11.85
CA SER A 151 20.37 8.38 12.61
C SER A 151 21.38 9.50 12.29
N ARG A 152 22.26 9.86 13.25
CA ARG A 152 23.35 10.81 13.00
C ARG A 152 24.43 10.14 12.14
N GLY A 153 24.33 10.32 10.82
CA GLY A 153 25.40 9.99 9.86
C GLY A 153 25.03 9.03 8.73
N GLY A 154 23.93 8.27 8.87
CA GLY A 154 23.36 7.43 7.80
C GLY A 154 22.20 8.12 7.07
N GLY A 155 21.84 7.65 5.87
CA GLY A 155 20.63 8.10 5.17
C GLY A 155 19.34 7.49 5.73
N SER A 156 18.19 8.01 5.31
CA SER A 156 16.85 7.53 5.66
C SER A 156 15.91 7.63 4.47
N LEU A 157 14.94 6.72 4.37
CA LEU A 157 13.86 6.80 3.39
C LEU A 157 12.70 7.71 3.82
N SER A 158 12.72 8.24 5.05
CA SER A 158 11.66 9.12 5.56
C SER A 158 11.27 10.25 4.62
N PRO A 159 12.20 11.04 4.03
CA PRO A 159 11.79 12.19 3.24
C PRO A 159 11.13 11.79 1.91
N TRP A 160 11.36 10.56 1.41
CA TRP A 160 10.73 10.09 0.17
C TRP A 160 9.22 9.91 0.29
N LEU A 161 8.69 9.66 1.48
CA LEU A 161 7.24 9.54 1.70
C LEU A 161 6.50 10.86 1.38
N ASP A 162 7.19 12.00 1.41
CA ASP A 162 6.60 13.31 1.16
C ASP A 162 6.49 13.66 -0.35
N LEU A 163 6.98 12.79 -1.23
CA LEU A 163 7.09 13.06 -2.67
C LEU A 163 5.90 12.52 -3.51
N TYR A 164 5.08 11.62 -2.98
CA TYR A 164 4.11 10.83 -3.76
C TYR A 164 2.65 11.34 -3.70
N HIS A 165 2.34 12.41 -4.44
CA HIS A 165 0.95 12.83 -4.71
C HIS A 165 0.75 13.21 -6.19
N LEU A 166 0.21 12.28 -7.00
CA LEU A 166 -0.12 12.50 -8.42
C LEU A 166 -1.50 11.90 -8.72
N LYS A 167 -2.52 12.73 -8.96
CA LYS A 167 -3.92 12.26 -9.10
C LYS A 167 -4.44 12.19 -10.55
N ASP A 168 -3.84 12.88 -11.52
CA ASP A 168 -4.50 13.09 -12.83
C ASP A 168 -3.59 12.93 -14.05
N ALA A 169 -3.60 11.80 -14.78
CA ALA A 169 -3.46 11.76 -16.25
C ALA A 169 -3.51 10.35 -16.84
N VAL A 170 -4.46 10.12 -17.75
CA VAL A 170 -4.39 9.04 -18.74
C VAL A 170 -5.01 9.46 -20.09
N LEU A 171 -6.10 10.24 -20.06
CA LEU A 171 -6.92 10.50 -21.25
C LEU A 171 -6.36 11.53 -22.25
N GLU A 172 -5.59 12.52 -21.79
CA GLU A 172 -5.17 13.66 -22.63
C GLU A 172 -3.73 13.58 -23.12
N GLY A 173 -2.97 12.54 -22.74
CA GLY A 173 -1.57 12.37 -23.14
C GLY A 173 -0.59 13.43 -22.61
N ALA A 174 -1.05 14.35 -21.77
CA ALA A 174 -0.23 15.31 -21.04
C ALA A 174 0.38 14.66 -19.78
N ASN A 175 1.56 15.13 -19.38
CA ASN A 175 2.19 14.75 -18.12
C ASN A 175 1.25 15.12 -16.93
N PRO A 176 1.01 14.20 -15.97
CA PRO A 176 0.09 14.43 -14.86
C PRO A 176 0.40 15.68 -14.04
N PHE A 177 1.68 15.88 -13.71
CA PHE A 177 2.13 17.03 -12.93
C PHE A 177 1.89 18.33 -13.69
N ASN A 178 2.23 18.36 -14.97
CA ASN A 178 2.06 19.55 -15.82
C ASN A 178 0.58 19.93 -15.96
N LYS A 179 -0.32 18.94 -16.04
CA LYS A 179 -1.76 19.19 -16.09
C LYS A 179 -2.28 19.76 -14.77
N ALA A 180 -1.84 19.21 -13.63
CA ALA A 180 -2.30 19.65 -12.32
C ALA A 180 -1.78 21.06 -11.95
N HIS A 181 -0.56 21.42 -12.36
CA HIS A 181 0.12 22.64 -11.92
C HIS A 181 0.37 23.68 -13.02
N GLY A 182 0.10 23.34 -14.28
CA GLY A 182 0.31 24.23 -15.43
C GLY A 182 1.78 24.46 -15.82
N MET A 183 2.73 23.75 -15.21
CA MET A 183 4.18 23.86 -15.41
C MET A 183 4.89 22.53 -15.13
N SER A 184 6.14 22.38 -15.55
CA SER A 184 6.92 21.16 -15.29
C SER A 184 7.23 20.96 -13.80
N ALA A 185 7.46 19.71 -13.39
CA ALA A 185 7.90 19.38 -12.03
C ALA A 185 9.18 20.14 -11.63
N VAL A 186 10.13 20.27 -12.56
CA VAL A 186 11.38 21.00 -12.36
C VAL A 186 11.14 22.48 -12.10
N GLU A 187 10.23 23.11 -12.86
CA GLU A 187 9.85 24.52 -12.65
C GLU A 187 9.14 24.70 -11.32
N TYR A 188 8.17 23.83 -11.00
CA TYR A 188 7.38 23.93 -9.78
C TYR A 188 8.23 23.80 -8.51
N ILE A 189 9.22 22.90 -8.49
CA ILE A 189 10.16 22.75 -7.37
C ILE A 189 10.79 24.09 -7.02
N SER A 190 11.11 24.93 -8.00
CA SER A 190 11.73 26.25 -7.76
C SER A 190 10.73 27.32 -7.26
N THR A 191 9.43 27.03 -7.23
CA THR A 191 8.38 27.96 -6.80
C THR A 191 7.91 27.75 -5.37
N ASP A 192 8.07 26.55 -4.81
CA ASP A 192 7.74 26.21 -3.41
C ASP A 192 9.02 25.81 -2.67
N ALA A 193 9.62 26.75 -1.94
CA ALA A 193 10.85 26.52 -1.17
C ALA A 193 10.73 25.37 -0.15
N ARG A 194 9.55 25.16 0.44
CA ARG A 194 9.31 24.04 1.37
C ARG A 194 9.36 22.71 0.61
N PHE A 195 8.74 22.64 -0.57
CA PHE A 195 8.80 21.43 -1.41
C PHE A 195 10.21 21.21 -1.97
N GLU A 196 10.93 22.28 -2.35
CA GLU A 196 12.32 22.22 -2.78
C GLU A 196 13.23 21.58 -1.72
N ASP A 197 13.08 22.00 -0.46
CA ASP A 197 13.85 21.46 0.66
C ASP A 197 13.54 19.97 0.90
N ILE A 198 12.26 19.57 0.84
CA ILE A 198 11.83 18.18 0.96
C ILE A 198 12.40 17.33 -0.19
N PHE A 199 12.28 17.81 -1.43
CA PHE A 199 12.77 17.14 -2.62
C PHE A 199 14.29 16.91 -2.51
N LYS A 200 15.06 17.95 -2.19
CA LYS A 200 16.52 17.87 -2.01
C LYS A 200 16.90 16.90 -0.88
N ALA A 201 16.25 17.00 0.28
CA ALA A 201 16.53 16.13 1.42
C ALA A 201 16.31 14.65 1.08
N SER A 202 15.25 14.34 0.33
CA SER A 202 14.93 12.99 -0.15
C SER A 202 16.06 12.39 -0.94
N PHE A 203 16.51 13.08 -1.99
CA PHE A 203 17.57 12.56 -2.84
C PHE A 203 18.93 12.48 -2.14
N ILE A 204 19.25 13.42 -1.26
CA ILE A 204 20.48 13.39 -0.46
C ILE A 204 20.52 12.16 0.45
N ASP A 205 19.45 11.92 1.22
CA ASP A 205 19.42 10.83 2.18
C ASP A 205 19.34 9.46 1.50
N TYR A 206 18.59 9.35 0.40
CA TYR A 206 18.59 8.13 -0.40
C TYR A 206 19.95 7.83 -1.03
N ASN A 207 20.64 8.83 -1.59
CA ASN A 207 21.95 8.60 -2.20
C ASN A 207 22.98 8.11 -1.17
N LYS A 208 22.89 8.51 0.11
CA LYS A 208 23.72 7.95 1.20
C LYS A 208 23.45 6.45 1.40
N LEU A 209 22.18 6.05 1.48
CA LEU A 209 21.80 4.64 1.63
C LEU A 209 22.22 3.81 0.41
N PHE A 210 21.90 4.31 -0.77
CA PHE A 210 22.18 3.64 -2.05
C PHE A 210 23.68 3.40 -2.24
N VAL A 211 24.51 4.43 -2.09
CA VAL A 211 25.96 4.30 -2.37
C VAL A 211 26.65 3.36 -1.39
N GLU A 212 26.23 3.35 -0.12
CA GLU A 212 26.76 2.41 0.87
C GLU A 212 26.44 0.96 0.51
N GLU A 213 25.23 0.68 0.00
CA GLU A 213 24.83 -0.68 -0.36
C GLU A 213 25.41 -1.13 -1.71
N MET A 214 25.47 -0.23 -2.68
CA MET A 214 26.16 -0.47 -3.94
C MET A 214 27.64 -0.81 -3.69
N LEU A 215 28.36 -0.05 -2.87
CA LEU A 215 29.78 -0.30 -2.60
C LEU A 215 30.06 -1.61 -1.84
N LYS A 216 29.06 -2.21 -1.19
CA LYS A 216 29.17 -3.55 -0.58
C LYS A 216 29.03 -4.66 -1.63
N SER A 217 28.07 -4.52 -2.52
CA SER A 217 27.67 -5.56 -3.47
C SER A 217 28.37 -5.47 -4.83
N TYR A 218 28.88 -4.29 -5.20
CA TYR A 218 29.48 -4.02 -6.50
C TYR A 218 30.99 -3.78 -6.41
N GLN A 219 31.76 -4.70 -6.99
CA GLN A 219 33.23 -4.63 -7.07
C GLN A 219 33.75 -4.12 -8.42
N GLY A 220 32.86 -3.67 -9.31
CA GLY A 220 33.26 -3.27 -10.66
C GLY A 220 34.13 -2.01 -10.73
N PHE A 221 34.42 -1.35 -9.60
CA PHE A 221 35.36 -0.23 -9.53
C PHE A 221 36.82 -0.68 -9.34
N ASP A 222 37.06 -1.95 -9.00
CA ASP A 222 38.40 -2.48 -8.77
C ASP A 222 39.30 -2.34 -10.01
N GLY A 223 40.53 -1.83 -9.79
CA GLY A 223 41.54 -1.70 -10.82
C GLY A 223 41.35 -0.53 -11.80
N LEU A 224 40.33 0.31 -11.62
CA LEU A 224 40.18 1.55 -12.39
C LEU A 224 41.22 2.60 -11.96
N ASN A 225 41.72 3.41 -12.90
CA ASN A 225 42.58 4.56 -12.62
C ASN A 225 41.83 5.88 -12.77
N VAL A 226 40.93 5.99 -13.76
CA VAL A 226 40.11 7.18 -14.01
C VAL A 226 38.64 6.80 -14.12
N LEU A 227 37.79 7.39 -13.27
CA LEU A 227 36.34 7.22 -13.30
C LEU A 227 35.66 8.56 -13.57
N VAL A 228 34.84 8.62 -14.62
CA VAL A 228 34.05 9.81 -14.96
C VAL A 228 32.61 9.62 -14.51
N ASP A 229 32.10 10.48 -13.65
CA ASP A 229 30.69 10.51 -13.24
C ASP A 229 29.95 11.54 -14.11
N VAL A 230 29.15 11.07 -15.07
CA VAL A 230 28.41 11.91 -16.03
C VAL A 230 27.03 12.23 -15.47
N GLY A 231 26.73 13.52 -15.35
CA GLY A 231 25.56 13.99 -14.60
C GLY A 231 25.73 13.81 -13.09
N GLY A 232 26.98 13.84 -12.59
CA GLY A 232 27.31 13.55 -11.19
C GLY A 232 26.84 14.61 -10.20
N GLY A 233 26.23 15.70 -10.66
CA GLY A 233 25.67 16.75 -9.82
C GLY A 233 26.73 17.38 -8.93
N ASN A 234 26.48 17.36 -7.62
CA ASN A 234 27.42 17.88 -6.62
C ASN A 234 28.65 16.97 -6.38
N GLY A 235 28.75 15.80 -7.04
CA GLY A 235 29.88 14.87 -6.93
C GLY A 235 29.89 13.98 -5.68
N PHE A 236 28.81 13.95 -4.89
CA PHE A 236 28.75 13.19 -3.63
C PHE A 236 28.98 11.68 -3.82
N ILE A 237 28.36 11.06 -4.84
CA ILE A 237 28.48 9.62 -5.09
C ILE A 237 29.91 9.29 -5.52
N LEU A 238 30.45 10.03 -6.50
CA LEU A 238 31.85 9.89 -6.90
C LEU A 238 32.81 10.07 -5.72
N HIS A 239 32.56 11.01 -4.81
CA HIS A 239 33.36 11.20 -3.60
C HIS A 239 33.37 9.96 -2.71
N LYS A 240 32.22 9.30 -2.53
CA LYS A 240 32.14 8.05 -1.77
C LYS A 240 32.88 6.90 -2.46
N ILE A 241 32.78 6.80 -3.79
CA ILE A 241 33.53 5.81 -4.58
C ILE A 241 35.04 6.03 -4.44
N VAL A 242 35.54 7.24 -4.72
CA VAL A 242 36.97 7.59 -4.63
C VAL A 242 37.50 7.45 -3.20
N SER A 243 36.69 7.74 -2.18
CA SER A 243 37.08 7.52 -0.78
C SER A 243 37.30 6.03 -0.45
N ARG A 244 36.53 5.13 -1.08
CA ARG A 244 36.66 3.67 -0.92
C ARG A 244 37.78 3.09 -1.79
N TYR A 245 38.08 3.73 -2.91
CA TYR A 245 39.11 3.35 -3.88
C TYR A 245 40.06 4.54 -4.14
N PRO A 246 40.97 4.87 -3.20
CA PRO A 246 41.78 6.10 -3.27
C PRO A 246 42.76 6.16 -4.46
N THR A 247 42.97 5.06 -5.16
CA THR A 247 43.78 4.99 -6.39
C THR A 247 43.04 5.56 -7.61
N ILE A 248 41.71 5.65 -7.56
CA ILE A 248 40.89 6.20 -8.63
C ILE A 248 40.97 7.73 -8.61
N LYS A 249 41.29 8.33 -9.76
CA LYS A 249 41.06 9.75 -10.03
C LYS A 249 39.63 9.93 -10.53
N GLY A 250 38.81 10.66 -9.79
CA GLY A 250 37.44 10.96 -10.17
C GLY A 250 37.35 12.21 -11.05
N ILE A 251 36.50 12.17 -12.07
CA ILE A 251 36.08 13.35 -12.84
C ILE A 251 34.56 13.50 -12.65
N ASN A 252 34.11 14.51 -11.92
CA ASN A 252 32.69 14.86 -11.84
C ASN A 252 32.33 15.75 -13.03
N PHE A 253 31.47 15.28 -13.93
CA PHE A 253 31.11 15.96 -15.17
C PHE A 253 29.62 16.32 -15.20
N ASP A 254 29.33 17.63 -15.26
CA ASP A 254 27.96 18.15 -15.29
C ASP A 254 27.90 19.49 -16.06
N LEU A 255 26.71 20.08 -16.15
CA LEU A 255 26.50 21.40 -16.74
C LEU A 255 27.26 22.48 -15.95
N PRO A 256 27.71 23.57 -16.61
CA PRO A 256 28.49 24.63 -15.95
C PRO A 256 27.86 25.16 -14.66
N GLN A 257 26.57 25.48 -14.69
CA GLN A 257 25.86 26.04 -13.52
C GLN A 257 25.73 25.07 -12.32
N VAL A 258 25.92 23.76 -12.54
CA VAL A 258 25.91 22.74 -11.49
C VAL A 258 27.32 22.58 -10.91
N ILE A 259 28.33 22.52 -11.79
CA ILE A 259 29.73 22.43 -11.41
C ILE A 259 30.19 23.66 -10.62
N ASP A 260 29.75 24.87 -11.00
CA ASP A 260 30.10 26.12 -10.31
C ASP A 260 29.69 26.13 -8.82
N LYS A 261 28.69 25.31 -8.44
CA LYS A 261 28.17 25.19 -7.07
C LYS A 261 28.66 23.93 -6.35
N SER A 262 29.49 23.12 -7.01
CA SER A 262 29.91 21.83 -6.46
C SER A 262 30.98 22.00 -5.39
N PRO A 263 30.86 21.31 -4.24
CA PRO A 263 31.90 21.31 -3.21
C PRO A 263 33.16 20.61 -3.72
N SER A 264 34.34 21.10 -3.30
CA SER A 264 35.61 20.45 -3.63
C SER A 264 35.80 19.17 -2.82
N TYR A 265 36.14 18.07 -3.49
CA TYR A 265 36.49 16.80 -2.87
C TYR A 265 37.91 16.35 -3.24
N PRO A 266 38.70 15.80 -2.30
CA PRO A 266 40.01 15.24 -2.61
C PRO A 266 39.91 14.12 -3.64
N GLY A 267 40.80 14.13 -4.63
CA GLY A 267 40.85 13.12 -5.70
C GLY A 267 39.80 13.28 -6.79
N ILE A 268 39.01 14.36 -6.76
CA ILE A 268 37.98 14.67 -7.77
C ILE A 268 38.31 15.97 -8.50
N GLU A 269 38.28 15.89 -9.82
CA GLU A 269 38.29 17.04 -10.73
C GLU A 269 36.85 17.34 -11.18
N HIS A 270 36.43 18.60 -11.10
CA HIS A 270 35.13 19.04 -11.61
C HIS A 270 35.28 19.59 -13.02
N VAL A 271 34.53 19.03 -13.98
CA VAL A 271 34.59 19.41 -15.40
C VAL A 271 33.21 19.81 -15.87
N ALA A 272 33.08 21.06 -16.30
CA ALA A 272 31.84 21.57 -16.87
C ALA A 272 31.73 21.21 -18.36
N GLY A 273 30.55 20.78 -18.82
CA GLY A 273 30.32 20.56 -20.24
C GLY A 273 28.90 20.12 -20.57
N ASN A 274 28.73 19.54 -21.76
CA ASN A 274 27.45 19.00 -22.21
C ASN A 274 27.67 17.58 -22.73
N MET A 275 27.07 16.61 -22.04
CA MET A 275 27.20 15.17 -22.33
C MET A 275 26.72 14.76 -23.73
N PHE A 276 25.83 15.54 -24.35
CA PHE A 276 25.40 15.32 -25.74
C PHE A 276 26.40 15.81 -26.78
N LYS A 277 27.41 16.61 -26.38
CA LYS A 277 28.50 17.03 -27.26
C LYS A 277 29.74 16.15 -27.11
N SER A 278 30.17 15.93 -25.87
CA SER A 278 31.36 15.13 -25.56
C SER A 278 31.37 14.76 -24.08
N VAL A 279 31.96 13.62 -23.76
CA VAL A 279 32.20 13.16 -22.38
C VAL A 279 33.72 13.10 -22.13
N PRO A 280 34.23 13.48 -20.94
CA PRO A 280 35.63 13.34 -20.59
C PRO A 280 36.13 11.90 -20.72
N LYS A 281 37.42 11.72 -21.05
CA LYS A 281 38.02 10.39 -21.18
C LYS A 281 38.30 9.77 -19.81
N GLY A 282 38.04 8.48 -19.66
CA GLY A 282 38.36 7.70 -18.46
C GLY A 282 38.32 6.20 -18.73
N ASP A 283 38.78 5.40 -17.76
CA ASP A 283 38.76 3.93 -17.87
C ASP A 283 37.33 3.39 -17.77
N ALA A 284 36.50 4.04 -16.97
CA ALA A 284 35.07 3.79 -16.90
C ALA A 284 34.28 5.10 -16.79
N ILE A 285 33.02 5.04 -17.23
CA ILE A 285 32.05 6.12 -17.10
C ILE A 285 30.91 5.60 -16.23
N PHE A 286 30.59 6.31 -15.15
CA PHE A 286 29.46 6.06 -14.28
C PHE A 286 28.34 7.06 -14.60
N MET A 287 27.10 6.57 -14.62
CA MET A 287 25.88 7.37 -14.77
C MET A 287 24.80 6.81 -13.86
N LYS A 288 24.19 7.65 -13.03
CA LYS A 288 23.04 7.27 -12.19
C LYS A 288 21.86 8.16 -12.50
N TRP A 289 20.71 7.56 -12.80
CA TRP A 289 19.48 8.27 -13.14
C TRP A 289 19.70 9.28 -14.26
N ILE A 290 20.30 8.81 -15.34
CA ILE A 290 20.53 9.63 -16.54
C ILE A 290 19.72 9.08 -17.69
N LEU A 291 19.80 7.77 -17.98
CA LEU A 291 19.10 7.23 -19.15
C LEU A 291 17.59 7.18 -18.91
N GLU A 292 17.13 7.04 -17.66
CA GLU A 292 15.70 7.08 -17.30
C GLU A 292 15.01 8.40 -17.67
N HIS A 293 15.72 9.53 -17.74
CA HIS A 293 15.18 10.84 -18.14
C HIS A 293 15.17 11.08 -19.66
N LEU A 294 15.76 10.18 -20.45
CA LEU A 294 16.03 10.38 -21.88
C LEU A 294 15.19 9.43 -22.75
N ASP A 295 14.82 9.89 -23.94
CA ASP A 295 14.29 8.98 -24.97
C ASP A 295 15.41 8.09 -25.54
N ASP A 296 15.02 7.03 -26.25
CA ASP A 296 15.97 6.04 -26.79
C ASP A 296 16.97 6.67 -27.78
N LYS A 297 16.59 7.74 -28.50
CA LYS A 297 17.51 8.43 -29.43
C LYS A 297 18.57 9.23 -28.68
N GLN A 298 18.16 9.92 -27.62
CA GLN A 298 19.05 10.67 -26.74
C GLN A 298 19.97 9.74 -25.95
N CYS A 299 19.45 8.60 -25.46
CA CYS A 299 20.27 7.54 -24.85
C CYS A 299 21.35 7.06 -25.82
N LEU A 300 20.99 6.72 -27.06
CA LEU A 300 21.96 6.27 -28.07
C LEU A 300 23.01 7.34 -28.39
N MET A 301 22.62 8.61 -28.47
CA MET A 301 23.56 9.72 -28.70
C MET A 301 24.55 9.86 -27.54
N LEU A 302 24.07 9.85 -26.30
CA LEU A 302 24.90 9.92 -25.11
C LEU A 302 25.83 8.69 -25.00
N LEU A 303 25.30 7.48 -25.15
CA LEU A 303 26.06 6.24 -25.05
C LEU A 303 27.14 6.14 -26.12
N LYS A 304 26.94 6.69 -27.33
CA LYS A 304 27.98 6.80 -28.36
C LYS A 304 29.11 7.76 -27.95
N ASN A 305 28.77 8.91 -27.37
CA ASN A 305 29.79 9.82 -26.82
C ASN A 305 30.59 9.14 -25.70
N CYS A 306 29.92 8.37 -24.83
CA CYS A 306 30.58 7.57 -23.80
C CYS A 306 31.48 6.49 -24.43
N TYR A 307 31.01 5.80 -25.46
CA TYR A 307 31.79 4.82 -26.21
C TYR A 307 33.07 5.43 -26.78
N GLU A 308 33.01 6.62 -27.38
CA GLU A 308 34.18 7.33 -27.91
C GLU A 308 35.17 7.77 -26.82
N ALA A 309 34.68 8.11 -25.63
CA ALA A 309 35.50 8.55 -24.50
C ALA A 309 36.23 7.39 -23.78
N LEU A 310 35.80 6.15 -23.98
CA LEU A 310 36.37 4.97 -23.32
C LEU A 310 37.56 4.34 -24.08
N PRO A 311 38.58 3.81 -23.38
CA PRO A 311 39.61 2.96 -23.99
C PRO A 311 39.02 1.62 -24.42
N VAL A 312 39.77 0.83 -25.18
CA VAL A 312 39.34 -0.46 -25.76
C VAL A 312 38.71 -1.41 -24.72
N ASN A 313 39.26 -1.44 -23.49
CA ASN A 313 38.77 -2.29 -22.39
C ASN A 313 37.87 -1.54 -21.39
N GLY A 314 37.42 -0.34 -21.75
CA GLY A 314 36.60 0.50 -20.89
C GLY A 314 35.16 0.01 -20.82
N LYS A 315 34.44 0.52 -19.81
CA LYS A 315 33.02 0.20 -19.62
C LYS A 315 32.20 1.40 -19.17
N VAL A 316 30.92 1.40 -19.49
CA VAL A 316 29.93 2.26 -18.86
C VAL A 316 29.26 1.49 -17.72
N ILE A 317 29.04 2.16 -16.59
CA ILE A 317 28.34 1.65 -15.41
C ILE A 317 27.09 2.52 -15.25
N VAL A 318 25.92 1.95 -15.50
CA VAL A 318 24.63 2.64 -15.42
C VAL A 318 23.89 2.19 -14.17
N VAL A 319 23.31 3.14 -13.44
CA VAL A 319 22.43 2.88 -12.30
C VAL A 319 21.07 3.49 -12.56
N ASP A 320 20.14 2.68 -13.06
CA ASP A 320 18.74 3.04 -13.32
C ASP A 320 17.81 1.91 -12.83
N ALA A 321 16.50 2.16 -12.78
CA ALA A 321 15.55 1.09 -12.48
C ALA A 321 15.41 0.15 -13.70
N VAL A 322 15.39 -1.16 -13.43
CA VAL A 322 15.17 -2.17 -14.49
C VAL A 322 13.82 -2.80 -14.26
N ILE A 323 12.90 -2.55 -15.20
CA ILE A 323 11.55 -3.10 -15.13
C ILE A 323 11.59 -4.60 -15.48
N PRO A 324 11.02 -5.48 -14.64
CA PRO A 324 10.90 -6.88 -14.99
C PRO A 324 9.91 -7.07 -16.16
N GLU A 325 10.22 -8.02 -17.06
CA GLU A 325 9.33 -8.35 -18.18
C GLU A 325 7.99 -8.93 -17.71
N SER A 326 8.06 -9.69 -16.61
CA SER A 326 6.94 -10.36 -15.96
C SER A 326 6.58 -9.67 -14.63
N PRO A 327 5.33 -9.17 -14.49
CA PRO A 327 4.86 -8.66 -13.22
C PRO A 327 4.75 -9.81 -12.20
N ASP A 328 5.57 -9.74 -11.15
CA ASP A 328 5.55 -10.66 -10.02
C ASP A 328 5.15 -9.89 -8.76
N ALA A 329 4.54 -10.57 -7.79
CA ALA A 329 4.03 -9.99 -6.56
C ALA A 329 5.10 -9.77 -5.49
N ASN A 330 6.38 -9.99 -5.81
CA ASN A 330 7.48 -9.74 -4.90
C ASN A 330 7.68 -8.23 -4.62
N PRO A 331 8.19 -7.84 -3.43
CA PRO A 331 8.33 -6.43 -3.05
C PRO A 331 9.21 -5.59 -3.97
N LEU A 332 10.28 -6.18 -4.52
CA LEU A 332 11.17 -5.51 -5.46
C LEU A 332 10.42 -5.09 -6.73
N HIS A 333 9.71 -6.01 -7.37
CA HIS A 333 8.95 -5.73 -8.60
C HIS A 333 7.88 -4.69 -8.33
N LYS A 334 7.11 -4.82 -7.23
CA LYS A 334 6.12 -3.82 -6.83
C LYS A 334 6.74 -2.42 -6.71
N SER A 335 7.86 -2.29 -5.99
CA SER A 335 8.54 -1.01 -5.79
C SER A 335 9.03 -0.38 -7.10
N VAL A 336 9.57 -1.19 -8.03
CA VAL A 336 10.04 -0.71 -9.34
C VAL A 336 8.88 -0.23 -10.21
N TYR A 337 7.75 -0.95 -10.24
CA TYR A 337 6.58 -0.48 -10.98
C TYR A 337 5.95 0.77 -10.36
N GLN A 338 5.91 0.87 -9.03
CA GLN A 338 5.43 2.08 -8.35
C GLN A 338 6.35 3.28 -8.65
N PHE A 339 7.66 3.07 -8.69
CA PHE A 339 8.63 4.09 -9.09
C PHE A 339 8.48 4.51 -10.56
N ASP A 340 8.27 3.57 -11.50
CA ASP A 340 8.01 3.90 -12.91
C ASP A 340 6.79 4.82 -13.08
N PHE A 341 5.75 4.64 -12.25
CA PHE A 341 4.60 5.53 -12.22
C PHE A 341 4.93 6.94 -11.71
N LEU A 342 5.76 7.05 -10.67
CA LEU A 342 6.24 8.34 -10.17
C LEU A 342 7.11 9.04 -11.22
N SER A 343 8.07 8.32 -11.79
CA SER A 343 8.99 8.79 -12.84
C SER A 343 8.19 9.30 -14.05
N MET A 344 7.17 8.57 -14.50
CA MET A 344 6.26 9.00 -15.57
C MET A 344 5.55 10.33 -15.26
N GLY A 345 5.19 10.56 -14.00
CA GLY A 345 4.53 11.80 -13.59
C GLY A 345 5.47 13.00 -13.51
N MET A 346 6.77 12.77 -13.38
CA MET A 346 7.77 13.84 -13.28
C MET A 346 8.53 14.09 -14.59
N ASN A 347 8.60 13.09 -15.47
CA ASN A 347 9.38 13.11 -16.69
C ASN A 347 8.47 13.15 -17.94
N ASP A 348 8.70 14.11 -18.82
CA ASP A 348 7.90 14.28 -20.06
C ASP A 348 8.32 13.32 -21.19
N ILE A 349 9.56 12.83 -21.16
CA ILE A 349 10.22 12.15 -22.29
C ILE A 349 10.77 10.77 -21.91
N GLY A 350 11.35 10.67 -20.71
CA GLY A 350 12.01 9.47 -20.21
C GLY A 350 11.11 8.26 -19.96
N LYS A 351 11.72 7.09 -19.86
CA LYS A 351 11.06 5.84 -19.43
C LYS A 351 12.05 4.97 -18.68
N GLU A 352 11.52 4.22 -17.71
CA GLU A 352 12.22 3.05 -17.20
C GLU A 352 12.24 1.95 -18.28
N ARG A 353 13.27 1.11 -18.27
CA ARG A 353 13.53 0.11 -19.32
C ARG A 353 13.62 -1.29 -18.75
N THR A 354 13.23 -2.27 -19.57
CA THR A 354 13.51 -3.68 -19.28
C THR A 354 15.00 -3.99 -19.46
N GLU A 355 15.45 -5.12 -18.91
CA GLU A 355 16.84 -5.57 -19.11
C GLU A 355 17.17 -5.69 -20.61
N LYS A 356 16.23 -6.23 -21.40
CA LYS A 356 16.40 -6.38 -22.84
C LYS A 356 16.50 -5.05 -23.58
N GLU A 357 15.65 -4.08 -23.25
CA GLU A 357 15.73 -2.73 -23.85
C GLU A 357 17.06 -2.03 -23.52
N SER A 358 17.60 -2.23 -22.30
CA SER A 358 18.90 -1.70 -21.90
C SER A 358 20.05 -2.39 -22.64
N GLU A 359 19.96 -3.70 -22.86
CA GLU A 359 20.90 -4.44 -23.71
C GLU A 359 20.87 -3.93 -25.16
N ASP A 360 19.68 -3.74 -25.74
CA ASP A 360 19.51 -3.23 -27.09
C ASP A 360 20.10 -1.81 -27.26
N LEU A 361 19.98 -0.95 -26.23
CA LEU A 361 20.64 0.36 -26.21
C LEU A 361 22.17 0.23 -26.18
N ALA A 362 22.70 -0.69 -25.39
CA ALA A 362 24.13 -0.95 -25.32
C ALA A 362 24.67 -1.43 -26.69
N GLU A 363 24.00 -2.41 -27.30
CA GLU A 363 24.34 -2.92 -28.64
C GLU A 363 24.24 -1.82 -29.71
N GLY A 364 23.15 -1.04 -29.71
CA GLY A 364 22.92 0.05 -30.66
C GLY A 364 23.94 1.20 -30.54
N ALA A 365 24.57 1.36 -29.38
CA ALA A 365 25.67 2.30 -29.16
C ALA A 365 27.06 1.73 -29.49
N GLY A 366 27.16 0.43 -29.80
CA GLY A 366 28.39 -0.25 -30.20
C GLY A 366 29.08 -1.06 -29.10
N PHE A 367 28.51 -1.17 -27.90
CA PHE A 367 29.04 -2.03 -26.85
C PHE A 367 28.85 -3.51 -27.21
N SER A 368 29.81 -4.34 -26.85
CA SER A 368 29.87 -5.76 -27.25
C SER A 368 29.35 -6.73 -26.20
N ARG A 369 29.14 -6.25 -24.96
CA ARG A 369 28.57 -7.05 -23.87
C ARG A 369 27.83 -6.16 -22.89
N PHE A 370 26.69 -6.67 -22.44
CA PHE A 370 25.86 -6.10 -21.38
C PHE A 370 25.82 -7.07 -20.18
N ARG A 371 25.63 -6.54 -18.98
CA ARG A 371 25.40 -7.32 -17.75
C ARG A 371 24.69 -6.47 -16.71
N VAL A 372 23.66 -7.02 -16.06
CA VAL A 372 23.19 -6.54 -14.75
C VAL A 372 24.10 -7.13 -13.66
N ALA A 373 24.88 -6.30 -12.98
CA ALA A 373 25.92 -6.73 -12.03
C ALA A 373 25.37 -6.99 -10.62
N CYS A 374 24.54 -6.07 -10.11
CA CYS A 374 23.82 -6.20 -8.85
C CYS A 374 22.61 -5.26 -8.82
N CYS A 375 21.81 -5.32 -7.75
CA CYS A 375 20.70 -4.41 -7.49
C CYS A 375 20.78 -3.88 -6.05
N ALA A 376 20.62 -2.57 -5.87
CA ALA A 376 20.59 -1.91 -4.57
C ALA A 376 19.39 -0.94 -4.51
N TYR A 377 18.55 -1.09 -3.48
CA TYR A 377 17.34 -0.28 -3.24
C TYR A 377 16.39 -0.18 -4.46
N GLY A 378 16.27 -1.26 -5.23
CA GLY A 378 15.40 -1.29 -6.42
C GLY A 378 16.06 -0.82 -7.72
N PHE A 379 17.32 -0.36 -7.67
CA PHE A 379 18.05 0.13 -8.84
C PHE A 379 19.17 -0.83 -9.20
N SER A 380 19.30 -1.10 -10.49
CA SER A 380 20.24 -2.08 -11.03
C SER A 380 21.53 -1.39 -11.45
N VAL A 381 22.67 -1.96 -11.05
CA VAL A 381 23.97 -1.56 -11.57
C VAL A 381 24.24 -2.38 -12.82
N MET A 382 24.18 -1.74 -13.99
CA MET A 382 24.39 -2.35 -15.30
C MET A 382 25.76 -1.97 -15.87
N GLU A 383 26.42 -2.90 -16.55
CA GLU A 383 27.73 -2.71 -17.14
C GLU A 383 27.69 -2.90 -18.66
N PHE A 384 28.09 -1.89 -19.41
CA PHE A 384 28.19 -1.94 -20.88
C PHE A 384 29.66 -1.94 -21.25
N TYR A 385 30.14 -3.04 -21.81
CA TYR A 385 31.55 -3.27 -22.09
C TYR A 385 31.89 -2.96 -23.54
N LYS A 386 32.97 -2.19 -23.75
CA LYS A 386 33.42 -1.84 -25.10
C LYS A 386 33.92 -3.07 -25.86
N ASN A 387 34.75 -3.92 -25.24
CA ASN A 387 35.22 -5.20 -25.80
C ASN A 387 35.25 -6.34 -24.77
N ILE A 388 35.30 -7.58 -25.28
CA ILE A 388 35.37 -8.81 -24.48
C ILE A 388 36.81 -9.12 -24.09
N GLN A 389 37.12 -9.09 -22.80
CA GLN A 389 38.14 -9.96 -22.21
C GLN A 389 37.54 -10.68 -20.99
N ASN A 390 37.91 -11.94 -20.81
CA ASN A 390 37.44 -12.82 -19.74
C ASN A 390 37.56 -12.16 -18.37
N THR A 391 36.45 -11.69 -17.82
CA THR A 391 36.36 -11.34 -16.40
C THR A 391 35.98 -12.58 -15.60
N MET A 392 36.88 -13.00 -14.69
CA MET A 392 36.65 -14.11 -13.78
C MET A 392 35.41 -13.83 -12.91
N SER A 393 34.61 -14.86 -12.67
CA SER A 393 33.51 -14.87 -11.70
C SER A 393 34.04 -14.90 -10.28
N PHE A 394 33.62 -13.97 -9.43
CA PHE A 394 33.96 -13.97 -8.00
C PHE A 394 32.74 -14.29 -7.14
N LYS A 395 32.98 -15.05 -6.06
CA LYS A 395 32.00 -15.45 -5.05
C LYS A 395 31.82 -14.36 -4.01
N GLU A 396 30.57 -14.18 -3.58
CA GLU A 396 30.17 -13.28 -2.50
C GLU A 396 30.86 -13.65 -1.18
N SER A 397 31.38 -12.63 -0.47
CA SER A 397 31.87 -12.75 0.90
C SER A 397 30.86 -12.14 1.86
N GLN A 398 30.31 -12.95 2.76
CA GLN A 398 29.45 -12.51 3.86
C GLN A 398 30.30 -12.08 5.06
N GLN A 399 29.96 -10.96 5.70
CA GLN A 399 30.56 -10.55 6.97
C GLN A 399 29.50 -10.03 7.94
N GLY A 400 29.61 -10.50 9.19
CA GLY A 400 28.60 -10.54 10.24
C GLY A 400 27.75 -9.30 10.50
N ARG A 401 26.44 -9.52 10.66
CA ARG A 401 25.46 -8.64 11.29
C ARG A 401 24.50 -9.46 12.17
N THR A 402 23.72 -8.76 13.00
CA THR A 402 22.66 -9.31 13.86
C THR A 402 21.46 -9.88 13.10
N TRP A 403 21.32 -9.55 11.82
CA TRP A 403 20.34 -10.09 10.87
C TRP A 403 21.09 -10.80 9.74
N THR A 404 20.48 -11.81 9.13
CA THR A 404 21.07 -12.46 7.95
C THR A 404 21.06 -11.50 6.75
N ASP A 405 22.03 -11.62 5.84
CA ASP A 405 22.11 -10.76 4.64
C ASP A 405 20.83 -10.84 3.78
N GLU A 406 20.14 -11.98 3.81
CA GLU A 406 18.88 -12.20 3.09
C GLU A 406 17.69 -11.46 3.74
N GLU A 407 17.57 -11.50 5.07
CA GLU A 407 16.54 -10.73 5.80
C GLU A 407 16.74 -9.22 5.61
N ASP A 408 17.99 -8.76 5.59
CA ASP A 408 18.35 -7.36 5.33
C ASP A 408 17.89 -6.92 3.94
N LYS A 409 18.18 -7.75 2.92
CA LYS A 409 17.78 -7.51 1.53
C LYS A 409 16.26 -7.51 1.34
N GLN A 410 15.53 -8.42 1.98
CA GLN A 410 14.07 -8.45 1.92
C GLN A 410 13.45 -7.23 2.60
N ALA A 411 13.97 -6.84 3.77
CA ALA A 411 13.53 -5.64 4.48
C ALA A 411 13.77 -4.37 3.65
N GLN A 412 14.91 -4.29 2.96
CA GLN A 412 15.25 -3.19 2.06
C GLN A 412 14.23 -3.05 0.91
N GLN A 413 13.91 -4.17 0.23
CA GLN A 413 12.93 -4.17 -0.87
C GLN A 413 11.55 -3.78 -0.38
N TYR A 414 11.16 -4.28 0.79
CA TYR A 414 9.87 -3.94 1.40
C TYR A 414 9.79 -2.46 1.81
N ALA A 415 10.88 -1.88 2.32
CA ALA A 415 10.95 -0.45 2.64
C ALA A 415 10.70 0.42 1.40
N MET A 416 11.28 0.07 0.25
CA MET A 416 11.06 0.77 -1.02
C MET A 416 9.61 0.68 -1.50
N GLN A 417 8.98 -0.49 -1.33
CA GLN A 417 7.55 -0.67 -1.65
C GLN A 417 6.66 0.24 -0.77
N LEU A 418 6.95 0.34 0.52
CA LEU A 418 6.18 1.16 1.47
C LEU A 418 6.26 2.66 1.15
N VAL A 419 7.43 3.15 0.75
CA VAL A 419 7.64 4.56 0.38
C VAL A 419 6.73 5.00 -0.78
N SER A 420 6.40 4.09 -1.67
CA SER A 420 5.63 4.35 -2.89
C SER A 420 4.20 3.77 -2.85
N SER A 421 3.73 3.32 -1.67
CA SER A 421 2.47 2.58 -1.55
C SER A 421 1.21 3.40 -1.83
N SER A 422 1.29 4.73 -1.86
CA SER A 422 0.17 5.60 -2.25
C SER A 422 -0.19 5.50 -3.75
N VAL A 423 0.71 5.02 -4.60
CA VAL A 423 0.50 4.91 -6.06
C VAL A 423 -0.59 3.89 -6.40
N VAL A 424 -0.67 2.78 -5.66
CA VAL A 424 -1.58 1.66 -5.96
C VAL A 424 -3.05 2.07 -5.94
N PRO A 425 -3.61 2.69 -4.87
CA PRO A 425 -5.02 3.10 -4.88
C PRO A 425 -5.32 4.17 -5.93
N MET A 426 -4.36 5.03 -6.27
CA MET A 426 -4.53 6.05 -7.33
C MET A 426 -4.63 5.40 -8.71
N VAL A 427 -3.75 4.43 -9.03
CA VAL A 427 -3.79 3.69 -10.30
C VAL A 427 -5.02 2.80 -10.41
N LEU A 428 -5.45 2.18 -9.30
CA LEU A 428 -6.71 1.42 -9.25
C LEU A 428 -7.91 2.31 -9.57
N LYS A 429 -8.00 3.49 -8.94
CA LYS A 429 -9.05 4.48 -9.24
C LYS A 429 -9.05 4.89 -10.71
N ALA A 430 -7.89 5.21 -11.27
CA ALA A 430 -7.78 5.56 -12.68
C ALA A 430 -8.25 4.43 -13.61
N ALA A 431 -7.91 3.17 -13.30
CA ALA A 431 -8.36 2.02 -14.08
C ALA A 431 -9.89 1.83 -14.04
N ILE A 432 -10.52 2.10 -12.89
CA ILE A 432 -11.97 2.09 -12.71
C ILE A 432 -12.62 3.20 -13.54
N GLU A 433 -12.13 4.44 -13.45
CA GLU A 433 -12.66 5.58 -14.18
C GLU A 433 -12.53 5.43 -15.71
N LEU A 434 -11.48 4.73 -16.16
CA LEU A 434 -11.28 4.37 -17.56
C LEU A 434 -12.17 3.20 -18.02
N GLY A 435 -12.86 2.51 -17.12
CA GLY A 435 -13.68 1.34 -17.42
C GLY A 435 -12.86 0.13 -17.89
N VAL A 436 -11.60 0.02 -17.46
CA VAL A 436 -10.68 -1.05 -17.88
C VAL A 436 -11.25 -2.43 -17.54
N PHE A 437 -11.82 -2.58 -16.34
CA PHE A 437 -12.36 -3.85 -15.89
C PHE A 437 -13.61 -4.26 -16.69
N GLU A 438 -14.50 -3.31 -17.00
CA GLU A 438 -15.67 -3.51 -17.85
C GLU A 438 -15.27 -3.87 -19.28
N ILE A 439 -14.22 -3.25 -19.83
CA ILE A 439 -13.69 -3.59 -21.16
C ILE A 439 -13.25 -5.06 -21.20
N ILE A 440 -12.47 -5.52 -20.21
CA ILE A 440 -12.03 -6.92 -20.14
C ILE A 440 -13.22 -7.85 -19.89
N GLN A 441 -14.16 -7.48 -19.00
CA GLN A 441 -15.35 -8.28 -18.72
C GLN A 441 -16.22 -8.49 -19.97
N ARG A 442 -16.42 -7.44 -20.78
CA ARG A 442 -17.19 -7.53 -22.03
C ARG A 442 -16.57 -8.45 -23.08
N ALA A 443 -15.26 -8.66 -23.05
CA ALA A 443 -14.59 -9.62 -23.93
C ALA A 443 -14.87 -11.08 -23.56
N GLY A 444 -15.40 -11.34 -22.37
CA GLY A 444 -15.91 -12.64 -21.93
C GLY A 444 -15.10 -13.27 -20.77
N PRO A 445 -15.64 -14.32 -20.14
CA PRO A 445 -14.96 -15.01 -19.04
C PRO A 445 -13.60 -15.58 -19.47
N GLY A 446 -12.55 -15.25 -18.72
CA GLY A 446 -11.18 -15.70 -19.03
C GLY A 446 -10.53 -15.02 -20.23
N ALA A 447 -11.12 -13.93 -20.76
CA ALA A 447 -10.52 -13.16 -21.83
C ALA A 447 -9.18 -12.55 -21.41
N LEU A 448 -8.24 -12.53 -22.35
CA LEU A 448 -6.92 -11.90 -22.23
C LEU A 448 -6.79 -10.85 -23.33
N LEU A 449 -6.65 -9.58 -22.94
CA LEU A 449 -6.57 -8.45 -23.87
C LEU A 449 -5.19 -7.77 -23.79
N SER A 450 -4.67 -7.35 -24.93
CA SER A 450 -3.48 -6.49 -24.98
C SER A 450 -3.82 -5.05 -24.54
N PRO A 451 -2.83 -4.26 -24.11
CA PRO A 451 -3.01 -2.84 -23.84
C PRO A 451 -3.58 -2.06 -25.02
N SER A 452 -3.21 -2.42 -26.27
CA SER A 452 -3.74 -1.80 -27.48
C SER A 452 -5.21 -2.15 -27.74
N GLN A 453 -5.63 -3.38 -27.47
CA GLN A 453 -7.03 -3.80 -27.55
C GLN A 453 -7.90 -3.07 -26.52
N ILE A 454 -7.38 -2.87 -25.29
CA ILE A 454 -8.08 -2.10 -24.25
C ILE A 454 -8.14 -0.61 -24.65
N ALA A 455 -7.02 -0.03 -25.08
CA ALA A 455 -6.94 1.36 -25.52
C ALA A 455 -7.94 1.68 -26.64
N SER A 456 -8.11 0.76 -27.60
CA SER A 456 -9.02 0.95 -28.73
C SER A 456 -10.50 1.09 -28.33
N GLN A 457 -10.86 0.66 -27.11
CA GLN A 457 -12.22 0.72 -26.59
C GLN A 457 -12.46 1.91 -25.64
N LEU A 458 -11.46 2.76 -25.40
CA LEU A 458 -11.62 3.94 -24.55
C LEU A 458 -12.39 5.07 -25.26
N PRO A 459 -13.16 5.91 -24.52
CA PRO A 459 -14.02 6.94 -25.11
C PRO A 459 -13.29 8.04 -25.91
N SER A 460 -12.01 8.30 -25.63
CA SER A 460 -11.20 9.31 -26.35
C SER A 460 -9.93 8.66 -26.90
N GLN A 461 -9.80 8.59 -28.23
CA GLN A 461 -8.63 8.05 -28.93
C GLN A 461 -7.61 9.13 -29.35
N THR A 462 -7.61 10.31 -28.71
CA THR A 462 -6.72 11.41 -29.08
C THR A 462 -5.27 11.23 -28.61
N ASN A 463 -5.03 10.33 -27.65
CA ASN A 463 -3.69 10.06 -27.11
C ASN A 463 -3.01 8.89 -27.84
N PRO A 464 -2.00 9.12 -28.71
CA PRO A 464 -1.30 8.05 -29.42
C PRO A 464 -0.46 7.16 -28.50
N LYS A 465 -0.21 7.58 -27.25
CA LYS A 465 0.52 6.81 -26.23
C LYS A 465 -0.41 6.06 -25.27
N ALA A 466 -1.73 6.06 -25.47
CA ALA A 466 -2.68 5.45 -24.54
C ALA A 466 -2.39 3.98 -24.23
N ALA A 467 -2.02 3.17 -25.24
CA ALA A 467 -1.68 1.77 -25.03
C ALA A 467 -0.42 1.57 -24.16
N LEU A 468 0.56 2.46 -24.27
CA LEU A 468 1.79 2.40 -23.45
C LEU A 468 1.50 2.76 -21.99
N VAL A 469 0.69 3.81 -21.76
CA VAL A 469 0.26 4.21 -20.42
C VAL A 469 -0.61 3.12 -19.79
N LEU A 470 -1.54 2.53 -20.56
CA LEU A 470 -2.33 1.39 -20.12
C LEU A 470 -1.46 0.19 -19.76
N ASP A 471 -0.44 -0.16 -20.53
CA ASP A 471 0.44 -1.28 -20.17
C ASP A 471 1.14 -1.08 -18.82
N ARG A 472 1.49 0.16 -18.45
CA ARG A 472 2.01 0.47 -17.11
C ARG A 472 0.94 0.20 -16.05
N ILE A 473 -0.29 0.69 -16.25
CA ILE A 473 -1.43 0.51 -15.32
C ILE A 473 -1.68 -0.98 -15.11
N LEU A 474 -1.81 -1.72 -16.20
CA LEU A 474 -2.14 -3.13 -16.18
C LEU A 474 -1.04 -3.96 -15.50
N ARG A 475 0.25 -3.66 -15.70
CA ARG A 475 1.35 -4.32 -15.00
C ARG A 475 1.32 -4.08 -13.50
N LEU A 476 1.14 -2.83 -13.06
CA LEU A 476 1.09 -2.54 -11.62
C LEU A 476 -0.08 -3.26 -10.96
N LEU A 477 -1.26 -3.25 -11.60
CA LEU A 477 -2.44 -3.98 -11.10
C LEU A 477 -2.20 -5.51 -11.09
N ALA A 478 -1.47 -6.06 -12.07
CA ALA A 478 -1.10 -7.47 -12.10
C ALA A 478 -0.17 -7.88 -10.94
N THR A 479 0.82 -7.05 -10.58
CA THR A 479 1.72 -7.32 -9.42
C THR A 479 0.97 -7.33 -8.09
N HIS A 480 -0.19 -6.70 -8.04
CA HIS A 480 -1.09 -6.68 -6.89
C HIS A 480 -2.20 -7.71 -7.03
N SER A 481 -2.12 -8.64 -7.99
CA SER A 481 -3.13 -9.69 -8.22
C SER A 481 -4.56 -9.14 -8.45
N ILE A 482 -4.66 -7.90 -8.94
CA ILE A 482 -5.92 -7.28 -9.37
C ILE A 482 -6.26 -7.72 -10.80
N LEU A 483 -5.23 -7.90 -11.62
CA LEU A 483 -5.31 -8.50 -12.94
C LEU A 483 -4.48 -9.77 -12.99
N THR A 484 -4.86 -10.69 -13.87
CA THR A 484 -3.98 -11.78 -14.33
C THR A 484 -3.24 -11.31 -15.57
N TYR A 485 -2.12 -11.95 -15.88
CA TYR A 485 -1.40 -11.68 -17.13
C TYR A 485 -0.89 -12.96 -17.77
N LYS A 486 -0.60 -12.87 -19.07
CA LYS A 486 0.10 -13.90 -19.83
C LYS A 486 1.05 -13.23 -20.82
N LEU A 487 2.28 -13.72 -20.91
CA LEU A 487 3.20 -13.33 -21.98
C LEU A 487 2.93 -14.20 -23.21
N GLN A 488 2.65 -13.57 -24.35
CA GLN A 488 2.44 -14.22 -25.63
C GLN A 488 3.16 -13.42 -26.73
N ASP A 489 4.08 -14.06 -27.45
CA ASP A 489 4.86 -13.44 -28.53
C ASP A 489 5.53 -12.10 -28.11
N SER A 490 6.11 -12.05 -26.92
CA SER A 490 6.69 -10.85 -26.28
C SER A 490 5.70 -9.72 -25.96
N HIS A 491 4.40 -9.97 -26.07
CA HIS A 491 3.34 -9.05 -25.67
C HIS A 491 2.65 -9.54 -24.39
N ARG A 492 2.38 -8.62 -23.48
CA ARG A 492 1.58 -8.91 -22.28
C ARG A 492 0.09 -8.81 -22.63
N LEU A 493 -0.65 -9.85 -22.27
CA LEU A 493 -2.11 -9.87 -22.30
C LEU A 493 -2.64 -9.94 -20.88
N TYR A 494 -3.74 -9.25 -20.59
CA TYR A 494 -4.29 -9.10 -19.25
C TYR A 494 -5.72 -9.60 -19.16
N GLY A 495 -6.03 -10.25 -18.03
CA GLY A 495 -7.37 -10.73 -17.69
C GLY A 495 -7.78 -10.30 -16.30
N LEU A 496 -9.05 -10.51 -15.94
CA LEU A 496 -9.53 -10.20 -14.59
C LEU A 496 -9.04 -11.26 -13.59
N ALA A 497 -8.49 -10.82 -12.45
CA ALA A 497 -8.29 -11.68 -11.29
C ALA A 497 -9.58 -11.70 -10.42
N PRO A 498 -9.72 -12.61 -9.43
CA PRO A 498 -10.93 -12.71 -8.61
C PRO A 498 -11.36 -11.39 -7.97
N VAL A 499 -10.39 -10.62 -7.48
CA VAL A 499 -10.61 -9.36 -6.77
C VAL A 499 -11.21 -8.26 -7.67
N ALA A 500 -10.95 -8.29 -8.98
CA ALA A 500 -11.42 -7.25 -9.90
C ALA A 500 -12.95 -7.17 -9.98
N LYS A 501 -13.65 -8.29 -9.73
CA LYS A 501 -15.12 -8.33 -9.79
C LYS A 501 -15.79 -7.37 -8.79
N TYR A 502 -15.12 -7.03 -7.68
CA TYR A 502 -15.65 -6.11 -6.67
C TYR A 502 -15.57 -4.63 -7.10
N PHE A 503 -14.81 -4.33 -8.15
CA PHE A 503 -14.71 -2.98 -8.74
C PHE A 503 -15.55 -2.82 -10.02
N ILE A 504 -16.23 -3.89 -10.45
CA ILE A 504 -17.20 -3.86 -11.55
C ILE A 504 -18.60 -3.83 -10.95
N THR A 505 -19.52 -3.10 -11.59
CA THR A 505 -20.93 -3.09 -11.18
C THR A 505 -21.52 -4.51 -11.25
N SER A 506 -21.97 -5.04 -10.11
CA SER A 506 -22.62 -6.35 -10.02
C SER A 506 -23.94 -6.39 -10.78
N SER A 507 -24.50 -7.60 -10.99
CA SER A 507 -25.86 -7.77 -11.54
C SER A 507 -26.95 -7.09 -10.71
N SER A 508 -26.68 -6.82 -9.44
CA SER A 508 -27.54 -6.09 -8.51
C SER A 508 -27.26 -4.58 -8.43
N GLY A 509 -26.27 -4.08 -9.18
CA GLY A 509 -25.96 -2.67 -9.30
C GLY A 509 -25.00 -2.09 -8.25
N GLY A 510 -24.24 -2.92 -7.53
CA GLY A 510 -23.26 -2.49 -6.51
C GLY A 510 -21.79 -2.71 -6.92
N SER A 511 -20.88 -1.87 -6.42
CA SER A 511 -19.41 -2.02 -6.55
C SER A 511 -18.70 -1.33 -5.37
N LEU A 512 -17.41 -1.62 -5.15
CA LEU A 512 -16.56 -0.93 -4.18
C LEU A 512 -16.00 0.41 -4.71
N SER A 513 -16.24 0.74 -5.97
CA SER A 513 -15.72 1.94 -6.62
C SER A 513 -16.11 3.24 -5.88
N PRO A 514 -17.39 3.46 -5.48
CA PRO A 514 -17.75 4.67 -4.74
C PRO A 514 -17.04 4.79 -3.38
N LEU A 515 -16.72 3.66 -2.74
CA LEU A 515 -15.98 3.67 -1.47
C LEU A 515 -14.51 4.06 -1.68
N LEU A 516 -13.87 3.52 -2.72
CA LEU A 516 -12.52 3.95 -3.12
C LEU A 516 -12.49 5.45 -3.45
N ASP A 517 -13.51 5.96 -4.15
CA ASP A 517 -13.59 7.37 -4.52
C ASP A 517 -13.63 8.28 -3.28
N VAL A 518 -14.39 7.92 -2.25
CA VAL A 518 -14.41 8.66 -0.98
C VAL A 518 -13.03 8.64 -0.31
N PHE A 519 -12.37 7.49 -0.28
CA PHE A 519 -11.05 7.37 0.38
C PHE A 519 -9.93 8.06 -0.39
N GLN A 520 -10.10 8.30 -1.69
CA GLN A 520 -9.19 9.06 -2.56
C GLN A 520 -9.68 10.48 -2.85
N GLU A 521 -10.76 10.92 -2.22
CA GLU A 521 -11.28 12.28 -2.35
C GLU A 521 -10.28 13.27 -1.72
N LYS A 522 -10.05 14.41 -2.38
CA LYS A 522 -9.07 15.39 -1.94
C LYS A 522 -9.34 15.87 -0.51
N VAL A 523 -10.59 16.18 -0.16
CA VAL A 523 -11.00 16.63 1.18
C VAL A 523 -10.62 15.58 2.24
N VAL A 524 -10.83 14.29 1.94
CA VAL A 524 -10.44 13.19 2.85
C VAL A 524 -8.92 13.05 2.91
N MET A 525 -8.23 13.11 1.77
CA MET A 525 -6.77 13.03 1.69
C MET A 525 -6.08 14.19 2.42
N ASP A 526 -6.63 15.40 2.35
CA ASP A 526 -6.10 16.59 3.02
C ASP A 526 -6.16 16.44 4.56
N SER A 527 -7.13 15.69 5.09
CA SER A 527 -7.23 15.46 6.54
C SER A 527 -6.06 14.63 7.09
N TRP A 528 -5.47 13.74 6.28
CA TRP A 528 -4.37 12.88 6.72
C TRP A 528 -3.10 13.65 7.11
N TYR A 529 -2.90 14.87 6.57
CA TYR A 529 -1.77 15.72 6.97
C TYR A 529 -1.87 16.23 8.41
N HIS A 530 -3.04 16.15 9.04
CA HIS A 530 -3.27 16.54 10.43
C HIS A 530 -3.26 15.37 11.41
N LEU A 531 -2.89 14.15 10.97
CA LEU A 531 -2.84 12.97 11.83
C LEU A 531 -1.86 13.14 13.00
N LYS A 532 -0.67 13.70 12.74
CA LYS A 532 0.32 14.04 13.77
C LYS A 532 -0.29 14.98 14.82
N ASP A 533 -0.95 16.04 14.38
CA ASP A 533 -1.56 17.04 15.26
C ASP A 533 -2.70 16.43 16.08
N ALA A 534 -3.51 15.53 15.50
CA ALA A 534 -4.54 14.80 16.22
C ALA A 534 -3.96 13.93 17.35
N VAL A 535 -2.80 13.31 17.14
CA VAL A 535 -2.10 12.55 18.20
C VAL A 535 -1.61 13.49 19.31
N LEU A 536 -0.98 14.61 18.95
CA LEU A 536 -0.37 15.52 19.92
C LEU A 536 -1.39 16.35 20.70
N GLU A 537 -2.42 16.85 20.02
CA GLU A 537 -3.33 17.88 20.52
C GLU A 537 -4.76 17.37 20.77
N GLY A 538 -5.13 16.20 20.24
CA GLY A 538 -6.49 15.68 20.26
C GLY A 538 -7.40 16.28 19.18
N GLY A 539 -8.65 15.81 19.10
CA GLY A 539 -9.62 16.15 18.05
C GLY A 539 -9.50 15.29 16.79
N SER A 540 -10.52 15.31 15.92
CA SER A 540 -10.48 14.56 14.65
C SER A 540 -9.62 15.26 13.60
N GLN A 541 -8.97 14.47 12.76
CA GLN A 541 -8.16 14.96 11.64
C GLN A 541 -8.98 15.81 10.68
N PHE A 542 -10.21 15.37 10.39
CA PHE A 542 -11.12 16.06 9.49
C PHE A 542 -11.54 17.44 10.03
N ASN A 543 -11.83 17.55 11.33
CA ASN A 543 -12.17 18.84 11.93
C ASN A 543 -10.99 19.80 11.97
N LYS A 544 -9.77 19.30 12.19
CA LYS A 544 -8.55 20.13 12.09
C LYS A 544 -8.33 20.68 10.68
N ALA A 545 -8.65 19.90 9.66
CA ALA A 545 -8.50 20.32 8.26
C ALA A 545 -9.62 21.26 7.78
N HIS A 546 -10.88 20.98 8.14
CA HIS A 546 -12.05 21.57 7.46
C HIS A 546 -13.10 22.21 8.39
N GLY A 547 -12.99 22.04 9.71
CA GLY A 547 -13.88 22.68 10.70
C GLY A 547 -15.32 22.15 10.80
N VAL A 548 -15.71 21.12 10.05
CA VAL A 548 -17.03 20.47 10.09
C VAL A 548 -16.92 18.95 9.89
N GLY A 549 -17.82 18.15 10.44
CA GLY A 549 -17.86 16.70 10.24
C GLY A 549 -18.48 16.25 8.91
N THR A 550 -18.19 15.04 8.45
CA THR A 550 -18.73 14.43 7.23
C THR A 550 -19.43 13.11 7.50
N SER A 551 -20.38 12.70 6.65
CA SER A 551 -21.05 11.40 6.70
C SER A 551 -20.77 10.60 5.42
N MET A 552 -20.52 9.30 5.56
CA MET A 552 -20.13 8.42 4.44
C MET A 552 -21.30 7.99 3.54
N VAL A 553 -21.04 7.72 2.25
CA VAL A 553 -22.04 7.41 1.21
C VAL A 553 -22.02 5.92 0.77
N ASP A 554 -23.23 5.38 0.64
CA ASP A 554 -23.79 4.19 -0.05
C ASP A 554 -22.90 3.03 -0.58
N TYR A 555 -22.36 2.21 0.34
CA TYR A 555 -21.89 0.82 0.06
C TYR A 555 -22.88 -0.26 0.55
N ASN A 556 -24.03 0.16 1.07
CA ASN A 556 -24.97 -0.70 1.81
C ASN A 556 -25.50 -1.87 0.96
N LYS A 557 -25.62 -1.70 -0.36
CA LYS A 557 -26.13 -2.73 -1.29
C LYS A 557 -25.29 -4.00 -1.28
N LEU A 558 -23.98 -3.90 -1.54
CA LEU A 558 -23.07 -5.05 -1.55
C LEU A 558 -23.02 -5.74 -0.18
N PHE A 559 -22.93 -4.93 0.88
CA PHE A 559 -22.88 -5.44 2.25
C PHE A 559 -24.12 -6.26 2.59
N VAL A 560 -25.32 -5.73 2.34
CA VAL A 560 -26.57 -6.40 2.72
C VAL A 560 -26.78 -7.69 1.95
N GLU A 561 -26.43 -7.74 0.65
CA GLU A 561 -26.52 -8.97 -0.13
C GLU A 561 -25.68 -10.09 0.47
N GLU A 562 -24.43 -9.80 0.83
CA GLU A 562 -23.53 -10.80 1.38
C GLU A 562 -23.89 -11.18 2.82
N MET A 563 -24.33 -10.22 3.62
CA MET A 563 -24.85 -10.46 4.96
C MET A 563 -26.07 -11.37 4.89
N LEU A 564 -27.04 -11.10 4.02
CA LEU A 564 -28.24 -11.93 3.88
C LEU A 564 -27.94 -13.34 3.36
N LYS A 565 -26.84 -13.58 2.62
CA LYS A 565 -26.42 -14.94 2.22
C LYS A 565 -25.87 -15.75 3.39
N SER A 566 -25.10 -15.10 4.27
CA SER A 566 -24.31 -15.77 5.30
C SER A 566 -24.96 -15.75 6.70
N TYR A 567 -25.89 -14.81 6.93
CA TYR A 567 -26.53 -14.59 8.22
C TYR A 567 -28.02 -14.94 8.18
N HIS A 568 -28.41 -15.90 9.03
CA HIS A 568 -29.77 -16.42 9.15
C HIS A 568 -30.45 -16.00 10.47
N GLY A 569 -29.85 -15.07 11.22
CA GLY A 569 -30.39 -14.66 12.52
C GLY A 569 -31.72 -13.89 12.46
N PHE A 570 -32.27 -13.63 11.27
CA PHE A 570 -33.60 -13.01 11.11
C PHE A 570 -34.74 -14.03 11.09
N ASP A 571 -34.44 -15.33 10.98
CA ASP A 571 -35.45 -16.39 10.92
C ASP A 571 -36.31 -16.41 12.20
N GLY A 572 -37.63 -16.51 12.02
CA GLY A 572 -38.60 -16.60 13.12
C GLY A 572 -38.93 -15.29 13.83
N LEU A 573 -38.37 -14.15 13.39
CA LEU A 573 -38.76 -12.84 13.91
C LEU A 573 -40.11 -12.40 13.33
N ASN A 574 -40.93 -11.75 14.16
CA ASN A 574 -42.18 -11.09 13.73
C ASN A 574 -42.00 -9.58 13.61
N SER A 575 -41.05 -8.99 14.34
CA SER A 575 -40.75 -7.56 14.30
C SER A 575 -39.25 -7.26 14.42
N LEU A 576 -38.78 -6.27 13.67
CA LEU A 576 -37.38 -5.84 13.64
C LEU A 576 -37.31 -4.31 13.67
N VAL A 577 -36.57 -3.75 14.64
CA VAL A 577 -36.32 -2.32 14.73
C VAL A 577 -34.93 -2.03 14.18
N ASP A 578 -34.81 -1.18 13.16
CA ASP A 578 -33.53 -0.69 12.63
C ASP A 578 -33.21 0.66 13.27
N VAL A 579 -32.27 0.68 14.24
CA VAL A 579 -31.86 1.88 14.97
C VAL A 579 -30.76 2.60 14.20
N GLY A 580 -31.01 3.87 13.87
CA GLY A 580 -30.15 4.62 12.95
C GLY A 580 -30.30 4.13 11.50
N GLY A 581 -31.51 3.67 11.15
CA GLY A 581 -31.78 3.03 9.85
C GLY A 581 -31.70 3.96 8.64
N GLY A 582 -31.52 5.27 8.86
CA GLY A 582 -31.35 6.24 7.79
C GLY A 582 -32.54 6.25 6.85
N ASN A 583 -32.28 6.06 5.55
CA ASN A 583 -33.33 5.98 4.54
C ASN A 583 -34.12 4.66 4.54
N GLY A 584 -33.81 3.70 5.43
CA GLY A 584 -34.51 2.41 5.55
C GLY A 584 -34.15 1.36 4.50
N PHE A 585 -33.14 1.59 3.65
CA PHE A 585 -32.77 0.66 2.57
C PHE A 585 -32.38 -0.74 3.06
N ILE A 586 -31.62 -0.82 4.15
CA ILE A 586 -31.16 -2.10 4.72
C ILE A 586 -32.35 -2.87 5.28
N LEU A 587 -33.17 -2.24 6.11
CA LEU A 587 -34.39 -2.83 6.63
C LEU A 587 -35.33 -3.28 5.51
N HIS A 588 -35.47 -2.50 4.44
CA HIS A 588 -36.25 -2.88 3.26
C HIS A 588 -35.74 -4.16 2.60
N SER A 589 -34.43 -4.30 2.46
CA SER A 589 -33.80 -5.51 1.90
C SER A 589 -34.02 -6.73 2.79
N ILE A 590 -33.95 -6.56 4.13
CA ILE A 590 -34.23 -7.62 5.11
C ILE A 590 -35.72 -8.04 5.03
N VAL A 591 -36.65 -7.09 5.12
CA VAL A 591 -38.11 -7.35 5.08
C VAL A 591 -38.52 -7.94 3.73
N SER A 592 -37.88 -7.55 2.62
CA SER A 592 -38.14 -8.14 1.31
C SER A 592 -37.77 -9.63 1.24
N LYS A 593 -36.69 -10.04 1.94
CA LYS A 593 -36.30 -11.44 2.06
C LYS A 593 -37.12 -12.20 3.10
N TYR A 594 -37.57 -11.53 4.16
CA TYR A 594 -38.37 -12.09 5.25
C TYR A 594 -39.71 -11.33 5.41
N PRO A 595 -40.70 -11.56 4.51
CA PRO A 595 -41.92 -10.74 4.44
C PRO A 595 -42.83 -10.85 5.67
N THR A 596 -42.58 -11.81 6.56
CA THR A 596 -43.30 -11.97 7.83
C THR A 596 -42.86 -10.95 8.89
N ILE A 597 -41.71 -10.32 8.71
CA ILE A 597 -41.16 -9.31 9.64
C ILE A 597 -41.86 -7.98 9.39
N LYS A 598 -42.43 -7.39 10.44
CA LYS A 598 -42.80 -5.97 10.46
C LYS A 598 -41.57 -5.13 10.83
N GLY A 599 -41.11 -4.32 9.89
CA GLY A 599 -39.95 -3.44 10.10
C GLY A 599 -40.34 -2.11 10.75
N ILE A 600 -39.50 -1.62 11.67
CA ILE A 600 -39.57 -0.26 12.20
C ILE A 600 -38.25 0.44 11.88
N ASN A 601 -38.26 1.39 10.94
CA ASN A 601 -37.12 2.25 10.65
C ASN A 601 -37.10 3.38 11.69
N PHE A 602 -36.12 3.37 12.60
CA PHE A 602 -36.05 4.29 13.73
C PHE A 602 -34.82 5.19 13.62
N ASP A 603 -35.05 6.50 13.48
CA ASP A 603 -33.99 7.50 13.36
C ASP A 603 -34.47 8.86 13.90
N LEU A 604 -33.57 9.85 13.92
CA LEU A 604 -33.88 11.21 14.33
C LEU A 604 -34.99 11.81 13.44
N PRO A 605 -35.83 12.72 13.97
CA PRO A 605 -36.96 13.30 13.23
C PRO A 605 -36.58 13.84 11.84
N GLN A 606 -35.48 14.60 11.75
CA GLN A 606 -35.02 15.19 10.49
C GLN A 606 -34.54 14.18 9.44
N VAL A 607 -34.21 12.95 9.85
CA VAL A 607 -33.81 11.85 8.95
C VAL A 607 -35.06 11.11 8.47
N ILE A 608 -35.96 10.80 9.40
CA ILE A 608 -37.23 10.12 9.11
C ILE A 608 -38.13 10.96 8.19
N ASP A 609 -38.16 12.28 8.37
CA ASP A 609 -38.94 13.20 7.51
C ASP A 609 -38.55 13.11 6.02
N LYS A 610 -37.31 12.67 5.73
CA LYS A 610 -36.78 12.50 4.36
C LYS A 610 -36.78 11.04 3.90
N SER A 611 -37.18 10.12 4.75
CA SER A 611 -37.09 8.69 4.49
C SER A 611 -38.23 8.23 3.58
N PRO A 612 -37.94 7.45 2.53
CA PRO A 612 -38.97 6.87 1.68
C PRO A 612 -39.89 5.92 2.47
N SER A 613 -41.10 5.72 1.96
CA SER A 613 -41.99 4.69 2.48
C SER A 613 -41.75 3.36 1.77
N TYR A 614 -41.54 2.30 2.55
CA TYR A 614 -41.38 0.95 2.04
C TYR A 614 -42.53 0.04 2.54
N PRO A 615 -43.03 -0.91 1.71
CA PRO A 615 -44.01 -1.88 2.16
C PRO A 615 -43.52 -2.70 3.36
N GLY A 616 -44.36 -2.85 4.38
CA GLY A 616 -44.03 -3.61 5.59
C GLY A 616 -43.11 -2.89 6.58
N ILE A 617 -42.76 -1.62 6.32
CA ILE A 617 -41.90 -0.80 7.17
C ILE A 617 -42.64 0.44 7.66
N GLU A 618 -42.59 0.66 8.97
CA GLU A 618 -43.05 1.88 9.62
C GLU A 618 -41.85 2.78 9.92
N ASN A 619 -41.92 4.05 9.51
CA ASN A 619 -40.90 5.06 9.86
C ASN A 619 -41.28 5.72 11.18
N VAL A 620 -40.41 5.63 12.19
CA VAL A 620 -40.65 6.15 13.56
C VAL A 620 -39.53 7.11 13.93
N ALA A 621 -39.90 8.37 14.19
CA ALA A 621 -38.97 9.39 14.64
C ALA A 621 -38.70 9.29 16.16
N GLY A 622 -37.43 9.39 16.57
CA GLY A 622 -37.08 9.49 17.98
C GLY A 622 -35.58 9.58 18.23
N ASP A 623 -35.21 9.50 19.50
CA ASP A 623 -33.82 9.58 19.95
C ASP A 623 -33.44 8.27 20.68
N MET A 624 -32.48 7.54 20.12
CA MET A 624 -32.05 6.23 20.61
C MET A 624 -31.47 6.28 22.04
N PHE A 625 -30.97 7.43 22.49
CA PHE A 625 -30.49 7.61 23.86
C PHE A 625 -31.61 7.85 24.86
N LYS A 626 -32.83 8.15 24.39
CA LYS A 626 -34.01 8.30 25.27
C LYS A 626 -34.83 7.03 25.34
N SER A 627 -35.10 6.40 24.21
CA SER A 627 -35.89 5.16 24.13
C SER A 627 -35.75 4.51 22.76
N VAL A 628 -35.83 3.19 22.71
CA VAL A 628 -35.89 2.43 21.47
C VAL A 628 -37.27 1.77 21.34
N PRO A 629 -37.91 1.77 20.16
CA PRO A 629 -39.17 1.05 19.94
C PRO A 629 -39.06 -0.45 20.27
N LYS A 630 -40.18 -1.07 20.66
CA LYS A 630 -40.20 -2.51 20.97
C LYS A 630 -40.20 -3.34 19.69
N GLY A 631 -39.43 -4.43 19.70
CA GLY A 631 -39.44 -5.45 18.65
C GLY A 631 -38.79 -6.75 19.13
N ASP A 632 -38.95 -7.84 18.36
CA ASP A 632 -38.35 -9.14 18.69
C ASP A 632 -36.81 -9.09 18.60
N ALA A 633 -36.31 -8.28 17.67
CA ALA A 633 -34.90 -7.94 17.57
C ALA A 633 -34.71 -6.46 17.23
N ILE A 634 -33.52 -5.95 17.58
CA ILE A 634 -33.05 -4.61 17.22
C ILE A 634 -31.81 -4.77 16.36
N PHE A 635 -31.86 -4.26 15.14
CA PHE A 635 -30.72 -4.15 14.24
C PHE A 635 -30.12 -2.76 14.35
N MET A 636 -28.80 -2.68 14.30
CA MET A 636 -28.07 -1.42 14.16
C MET A 636 -26.81 -1.67 13.36
N LYS A 637 -26.45 -0.74 12.49
CA LYS A 637 -25.22 -0.81 11.71
C LYS A 637 -24.46 0.48 11.86
N TRP A 638 -23.16 0.38 12.17
CA TRP A 638 -22.28 1.55 12.24
C TRP A 638 -22.67 2.60 13.28
N ILE A 639 -23.21 2.13 14.40
CA ILE A 639 -23.61 2.98 15.51
C ILE A 639 -22.61 2.84 16.67
N ILE A 640 -22.32 1.60 17.09
CA ILE A 640 -21.52 1.38 18.29
C ILE A 640 -20.05 1.82 18.15
N HIS A 641 -19.48 1.81 16.95
CA HIS A 641 -18.13 2.36 16.73
C HIS A 641 -18.06 3.89 16.83
N CYS A 642 -19.16 4.61 16.61
CA CYS A 642 -19.21 6.07 16.69
C CYS A 642 -19.24 6.58 18.15
N LEU A 643 -19.51 5.68 19.11
CA LEU A 643 -19.85 6.01 20.48
C LEU A 643 -18.75 5.60 21.46
N GLU A 644 -18.56 6.41 22.51
CA GLU A 644 -17.73 6.01 23.65
C GLU A 644 -18.41 4.89 24.45
N ASP A 645 -17.64 4.17 25.27
CA ASP A 645 -18.14 3.00 26.03
C ASP A 645 -19.36 3.35 26.89
N LYS A 646 -19.37 4.53 27.51
CA LYS A 646 -20.50 5.00 28.31
C LYS A 646 -21.77 5.17 27.48
N GLN A 647 -21.64 5.73 26.27
CA GLN A 647 -22.76 5.94 25.35
C GLN A 647 -23.24 4.62 24.74
N CYS A 648 -22.31 3.72 24.40
CA CYS A 648 -22.65 2.35 23.99
C CYS A 648 -23.45 1.63 25.07
N LEU A 649 -23.00 1.73 26.32
CA LEU A 649 -23.67 1.13 27.46
C LEU A 649 -25.08 1.68 27.67
N GLU A 650 -25.27 3.00 27.54
CA GLU A 650 -26.58 3.65 27.62
C GLU A 650 -27.52 3.19 26.49
N LEU A 651 -27.04 3.21 25.24
CA LEU A 651 -27.80 2.72 24.09
C LEU A 651 -28.18 1.23 24.23
N LEU A 652 -27.23 0.38 24.61
CA LEU A 652 -27.47 -1.05 24.78
C LEU A 652 -28.46 -1.34 25.91
N LYS A 653 -28.49 -0.53 26.98
CA LYS A 653 -29.52 -0.63 28.04
C LYS A 653 -30.91 -0.30 27.51
N ASN A 654 -31.04 0.79 26.74
CA ASN A 654 -32.32 1.14 26.10
C ASN A 654 -32.79 0.03 25.16
N CYS A 655 -31.86 -0.59 24.41
CA CYS A 655 -32.16 -1.75 23.58
C CYS A 655 -32.60 -2.95 24.43
N TYR A 656 -31.90 -3.23 25.53
CA TYR A 656 -32.25 -4.31 26.45
C TYR A 656 -33.67 -4.16 27.02
N GLU A 657 -34.08 -2.94 27.38
CA GLU A 657 -35.42 -2.63 27.88
C GLU A 657 -36.51 -2.80 26.81
N ALA A 658 -36.19 -2.46 25.55
CA ALA A 658 -37.11 -2.57 24.42
C ALA A 658 -37.33 -4.01 23.94
N LEU A 659 -36.40 -4.93 24.25
CA LEU A 659 -36.47 -6.34 23.82
C LEU A 659 -37.33 -7.21 24.74
N PRO A 660 -38.09 -8.18 24.18
CA PRO A 660 -38.73 -9.23 24.97
C PRO A 660 -37.70 -10.22 25.53
N VAL A 661 -38.14 -11.11 26.42
CA VAL A 661 -37.35 -12.29 26.81
C VAL A 661 -37.05 -13.12 25.56
N ASN A 662 -35.80 -13.56 25.41
CA ASN A 662 -35.22 -14.20 24.22
C ASN A 662 -35.03 -13.30 23.00
N GLY A 663 -35.29 -11.98 23.13
CA GLY A 663 -34.95 -11.01 22.11
C GLY A 663 -33.43 -10.80 21.99
N LYS A 664 -33.00 -10.15 20.90
CA LYS A 664 -31.58 -9.87 20.64
C LYS A 664 -31.32 -8.54 19.96
N VAL A 665 -30.15 -7.98 20.23
CA VAL A 665 -29.56 -6.91 19.40
C VAL A 665 -28.66 -7.57 18.36
N ILE A 666 -28.75 -7.10 17.11
CA ILE A 666 -27.92 -7.49 15.98
C ILE A 666 -27.15 -6.23 15.56
N ALA A 667 -25.92 -6.10 16.04
CA ALA A 667 -25.05 -4.98 15.70
C ALA A 667 -24.13 -5.38 14.55
N VAL A 668 -24.04 -4.54 13.51
CA VAL A 668 -23.06 -4.67 12.44
C VAL A 668 -21.97 -3.64 12.66
N ASP A 669 -20.79 -4.10 13.04
CA ASP A 669 -19.65 -3.23 13.24
C ASP A 669 -18.30 -3.90 13.00
N THR A 670 -17.23 -3.12 13.00
CA THR A 670 -15.87 -3.66 12.90
C THR A 670 -15.49 -4.32 14.23
N VAL A 671 -15.00 -5.56 14.17
CA VAL A 671 -14.45 -6.27 15.34
C VAL A 671 -12.95 -6.41 15.12
N ILE A 672 -12.17 -5.74 15.94
CA ILE A 672 -10.71 -5.73 15.78
C ILE A 672 -10.11 -7.01 16.37
N PRO A 673 -9.15 -7.66 15.69
CA PRO A 673 -8.44 -8.78 16.29
C PRO A 673 -7.60 -8.34 17.50
N GLU A 674 -7.53 -9.21 18.51
CA GLU A 674 -6.66 -9.00 19.68
C GLU A 674 -5.17 -8.96 19.30
N THR A 675 -4.81 -9.77 18.30
CA THR A 675 -3.46 -9.89 17.76
C THR A 675 -3.45 -9.47 16.30
N PRO A 676 -2.75 -8.37 15.92
CA PRO A 676 -2.58 -8.04 14.51
C PRO A 676 -1.74 -9.12 13.81
N ASP A 677 -2.21 -9.60 12.67
CA ASP A 677 -1.46 -10.48 11.77
C ASP A 677 -1.37 -9.87 10.36
N ALA A 678 -0.64 -10.55 9.48
CA ALA A 678 -0.38 -10.08 8.11
C ALA A 678 -1.50 -10.43 7.10
N SER A 679 -2.60 -11.06 7.53
CA SER A 679 -3.71 -11.45 6.65
C SER A 679 -4.46 -10.24 6.08
N PRO A 680 -5.02 -10.34 4.85
CA PRO A 680 -5.81 -9.26 4.29
C PRO A 680 -7.00 -8.84 5.16
N SER A 681 -7.68 -9.78 5.81
CA SER A 681 -8.77 -9.49 6.75
C SER A 681 -8.33 -8.65 7.95
N CYS A 682 -7.20 -9.00 8.55
CA CYS A 682 -6.67 -8.24 9.68
C CYS A 682 -6.23 -6.84 9.23
N LYS A 683 -5.54 -6.73 8.09
CA LYS A 683 -5.09 -5.46 7.53
C LYS A 683 -6.26 -4.55 7.17
N SER A 684 -7.30 -5.04 6.50
CA SER A 684 -8.46 -4.23 6.11
C SER A 684 -9.20 -3.68 7.33
N VAL A 685 -9.40 -4.52 8.36
CA VAL A 685 -10.06 -4.12 9.61
C VAL A 685 -9.26 -3.06 10.35
N ILE A 686 -7.93 -3.22 10.49
CA ILE A 686 -7.09 -2.24 11.19
C ILE A 686 -6.94 -0.95 10.38
N GLN A 687 -6.86 -1.02 9.05
CA GLN A 687 -6.85 0.18 8.20
C GLN A 687 -8.16 0.97 8.34
N PHE A 688 -9.30 0.28 8.37
CA PHE A 688 -10.59 0.93 8.59
C PHE A 688 -10.70 1.52 10.00
N ASP A 689 -10.17 0.84 11.02
CA ASP A 689 -10.08 1.39 12.38
C ASP A 689 -9.27 2.69 12.41
N VAL A 690 -8.10 2.75 11.78
CA VAL A 690 -7.34 4.01 11.75
C VAL A 690 -8.05 5.07 10.90
N TYR A 691 -8.74 4.67 9.83
CA TYR A 691 -9.58 5.59 9.05
C TYR A 691 -10.72 6.17 9.90
N SER A 692 -11.39 5.39 10.73
CA SER A 692 -12.53 5.88 11.53
C SER A 692 -12.11 6.94 12.55
N MET A 693 -10.83 6.97 12.98
CA MET A 693 -10.25 8.09 13.76
C MET A 693 -10.32 9.43 13.05
N SER A 694 -10.25 9.43 11.71
CA SER A 694 -10.25 10.65 10.92
C SER A 694 -11.59 11.37 10.98
N ILE A 695 -12.68 10.60 11.11
CA ILE A 695 -14.07 11.09 11.05
C ILE A 695 -14.66 11.23 12.46
N ASN A 696 -14.39 10.27 13.37
CA ASN A 696 -15.04 10.20 14.68
C ASN A 696 -14.13 10.75 15.79
N GLU A 697 -14.59 11.79 16.50
CA GLU A 697 -13.83 12.42 17.60
C GLU A 697 -13.76 11.55 18.88
N SER A 698 -14.72 10.65 19.06
CA SER A 698 -14.93 9.92 20.31
C SER A 698 -15.23 8.42 20.13
N GLY A 699 -15.28 7.94 18.89
CA GLY A 699 -15.61 6.55 18.57
C GLY A 699 -14.43 5.58 18.70
N ASN A 700 -14.71 4.37 19.18
CA ASN A 700 -13.74 3.28 19.30
C ASN A 700 -14.24 2.02 18.60
N GLU A 701 -13.41 1.49 17.72
CA GLU A 701 -13.55 0.10 17.30
C GLU A 701 -13.10 -0.81 18.46
N ARG A 702 -13.72 -1.99 18.59
CA ARG A 702 -13.56 -2.85 19.78
C ARG A 702 -13.22 -4.28 19.40
N THR A 703 -12.49 -4.95 20.29
CA THR A 703 -12.27 -6.39 20.24
C THR A 703 -13.53 -7.15 20.63
N GLU A 704 -13.56 -8.44 20.32
CA GLU A 704 -14.68 -9.31 20.69
C GLU A 704 -14.96 -9.31 22.21
N LYS A 705 -13.90 -9.36 23.04
CA LYS A 705 -14.01 -9.34 24.50
C LYS A 705 -14.54 -8.00 25.05
N GLU A 706 -14.16 -6.89 24.44
CA GLU A 706 -14.63 -5.56 24.85
C GLU A 706 -16.12 -5.40 24.52
N LEU A 707 -16.56 -5.86 23.34
CA LEU A 707 -17.97 -5.89 22.98
C LEU A 707 -18.77 -6.80 23.91
N GLU A 708 -18.29 -8.02 24.19
CA GLU A 708 -18.94 -8.93 25.13
C GLU A 708 -19.10 -8.27 26.52
N SER A 709 -18.06 -7.56 26.98
CA SER A 709 -18.08 -6.85 28.27
C SER A 709 -19.11 -5.70 28.29
N LEU A 710 -19.23 -4.94 27.19
CA LEU A 710 -20.29 -3.92 27.04
C LEU A 710 -21.69 -4.54 27.09
N GLY A 711 -21.89 -5.66 26.40
CA GLY A 711 -23.15 -6.41 26.43
C GLY A 711 -23.52 -6.85 27.84
N LYS A 712 -22.57 -7.46 28.57
CA LYS A 712 -22.75 -7.86 29.97
C LYS A 712 -23.07 -6.67 30.87
N GLY A 713 -22.38 -5.56 30.70
CA GLY A 713 -22.63 -4.32 31.45
C GLY A 713 -24.04 -3.75 31.21
N ALA A 714 -24.61 -3.97 30.03
CA ALA A 714 -25.97 -3.54 29.68
C ALA A 714 -27.07 -4.52 30.13
N GLY A 715 -26.70 -5.70 30.64
CA GLY A 715 -27.62 -6.74 31.13
C GLY A 715 -27.81 -7.93 30.19
N PHE A 716 -27.15 -7.97 29.04
CA PHE A 716 -27.22 -9.13 28.15
C PHE A 716 -26.47 -10.33 28.72
N SER A 717 -27.07 -11.51 28.62
CA SER A 717 -26.56 -12.77 29.19
C SER A 717 -25.90 -13.68 28.15
N GLY A 718 -26.01 -13.36 26.86
CA GLY A 718 -25.31 -14.06 25.79
C GLY A 718 -24.72 -13.11 24.76
N PHE A 719 -23.66 -13.56 24.11
CA PHE A 719 -22.92 -12.81 23.09
C PHE A 719 -22.43 -13.77 22.00
N ARG A 720 -22.39 -13.32 20.75
CA ARG A 720 -21.85 -14.08 19.62
C ARG A 720 -21.41 -13.17 18.48
N VAL A 721 -20.24 -13.40 17.92
CA VAL A 721 -19.90 -12.93 16.55
C VAL A 721 -20.40 -13.99 15.55
N ALA A 722 -21.45 -13.66 14.79
CA ALA A 722 -22.18 -14.64 13.98
C ALA A 722 -21.55 -14.90 12.62
N CYS A 723 -21.17 -13.85 11.91
CA CYS A 723 -20.45 -13.91 10.64
C CYS A 723 -19.71 -12.59 10.36
N CYS A 724 -18.92 -12.56 9.28
CA CYS A 724 -18.25 -11.35 8.79
C CYS A 724 -18.50 -11.20 7.29
N ALA A 725 -18.89 -10.01 6.85
CA ALA A 725 -19.10 -9.65 5.45
C ALA A 725 -18.39 -8.33 5.14
N TYR A 726 -17.50 -8.34 4.14
CA TYR A 726 -16.68 -7.17 3.77
C TYR A 726 -15.90 -6.54 4.93
N GLY A 727 -15.44 -7.34 5.90
CA GLY A 727 -14.70 -6.85 7.08
C GLY A 727 -15.58 -6.36 8.23
N PHE A 728 -16.91 -6.27 8.06
CA PHE A 728 -17.86 -5.95 9.12
C PHE A 728 -18.43 -7.22 9.72
N SER A 729 -18.41 -7.30 11.05
CA SER A 729 -18.93 -8.45 11.78
C SER A 729 -20.38 -8.22 12.18
N VAL A 730 -21.19 -9.27 12.06
CA VAL A 730 -22.53 -9.31 12.64
C VAL A 730 -22.41 -9.86 14.06
N VAL A 731 -22.70 -9.02 15.04
CA VAL A 731 -22.56 -9.30 16.47
C VAL A 731 -23.94 -9.37 17.10
N GLU A 732 -24.20 -10.42 17.88
CA GLU A 732 -25.47 -10.64 18.55
C GLU A 732 -25.32 -10.51 20.07
N PHE A 733 -26.18 -9.69 20.68
CA PHE A 733 -26.35 -9.63 22.14
C PHE A 733 -27.71 -10.23 22.51
N TYR A 734 -27.72 -11.21 23.41
CA TYR A 734 -28.91 -11.99 23.74
C TYR A 734 -29.46 -11.66 25.12
N LYS A 735 -30.77 -11.41 25.17
CA LYS A 735 -31.53 -11.29 26.42
C LYS A 735 -32.12 -12.64 26.78
N ARG A 736 -31.38 -13.48 27.50
CA ARG A 736 -31.86 -14.78 28.01
C ARG A 736 -32.33 -14.65 29.46
N MET A 737 -33.28 -15.51 29.87
CA MET A 737 -33.75 -15.60 31.26
C MET A 737 -32.63 -15.93 32.25
#